data_AF-A0A814W363-F1
#
_entry.id   AF-A0A814W363-F1
#
_cell.length_a   1.000
_cell.length_b   1.000
_cell.length_c   1.000
_cell.angle_alpha   90.00
_cell.angle_beta   90.00
_cell.angle_gamma   90.00
#
_symmetry.space_group_name_H-M   'P 1'
#
loop_
_entity.id
_entity.type
_entity.pdbx_description
1 polymer ?
#
loop_
_entity_poly.entity_id
_entity_poly.type
_entity_poly.pdbx_seq_one_letter_code
_entity_poly.pdbx_strand_id
1 'polypeptide(L)'
;MSIPTQFWKERTNKLQFGQNDYCLSLFSVDLLQHSDIMADYIERISFVGWLSRTQFQEIWVTFLAAINPPNQNNDDNESIPNTLTKEEILETNATQCVWVRGVTTFLLNALRLNCTGNPADMILEHRSRNKPIQFLLTDIGDQYIRTRSTLETSSNDLFTNIERLGTHDLLTYGQLSYDTILASIQSNNASPLPANSLFDRLFSHHGLDLTSSLQILIEIYVRWLTNNTNDLCLQLKYELIRSFIYLSDLFTSSQQLTNLYDICAKYHSTWFEEDDLMISLISYGLCKSGILLGQTGKDSNEFYKNLIERNFKFLTKTNAYASCLFLLESHEDDLNKLLIPILNQELTNDIQTNTLKLNLDIRLNSLILANLFYLIENNQINSFDTLSLLFKDELLDINDNLTQEIVSIGLERLLLLGQYPKNDIWRLYKRSITTLRQSTWLNLNHLVLILARIYTLLQSTNENSNAQNNENTHDEQEMIDGSSITSSSDNIVIELVGELYERTKQSSTLPYEAILLLRPLPSLLAHIGLSDRLMNKMVVEFAASTQQLYPQILAYTVFAVFRALINAHYLAKVNEWTLLSMTSVAQRKPIRMAIWGLTCLMLSACPSHAIADSLFPLALSRYSARFEELDNRLFLLAGREYYQQLNNIEQRRQFEQAFINESNTEKLYADLLAHLRDTISPLS
;
A
#
# COMPACT_ATOMS: atom_id res chain seq x y z
N MET A 1 20.51 -11.66 27.85
CA MET A 1 20.15 -12.20 26.52
C MET A 1 21.16 -11.83 25.42
N SER A 2 21.88 -10.71 25.55
CA SER A 2 22.90 -10.24 24.59
C SER A 2 24.22 -11.02 24.59
N ILE A 3 24.47 -11.92 25.54
CA ILE A 3 25.76 -12.61 25.66
C ILE A 3 25.89 -13.74 24.60
N PRO A 4 26.98 -13.77 23.81
CA PRO A 4 27.29 -14.85 22.85
C PRO A 4 27.31 -16.25 23.48
N THR A 5 26.98 -17.28 22.69
CA THR A 5 26.94 -18.66 23.22
C THR A 5 28.32 -19.17 23.63
N GLN A 6 29.35 -18.77 22.89
CA GLN A 6 30.73 -19.18 23.12
C GLN A 6 31.28 -18.62 24.45
N PHE A 7 30.79 -17.46 24.89
CA PHE A 7 31.16 -16.87 26.17
C PHE A 7 30.77 -17.76 27.36
N TRP A 8 29.61 -18.43 27.27
CA TRP A 8 29.18 -19.40 28.28
C TRP A 8 30.07 -20.66 28.32
N LYS A 9 30.83 -20.95 27.26
CA LYS A 9 31.76 -22.08 27.24
C LYS A 9 33.13 -21.72 27.83
N GLU A 10 33.59 -20.48 27.63
CA GLU A 10 34.95 -20.07 28.01
C GLU A 10 35.07 -19.51 29.43
N ARG A 11 34.03 -18.83 29.97
CA ARG A 11 34.12 -18.16 31.29
C ARG A 11 32.80 -18.17 32.08
N THR A 12 32.26 -19.36 32.35
CA THR A 12 31.09 -19.54 33.25
C THR A 12 31.26 -18.90 34.63
N ASN A 13 32.50 -18.78 35.14
CA ASN A 13 32.78 -18.43 36.54
C ASN A 13 32.92 -16.92 36.83
N LYS A 14 32.81 -16.02 35.84
CA LYS A 14 32.99 -14.56 36.03
C LYS A 14 31.72 -13.72 35.80
N LEU A 15 30.58 -14.35 35.56
CA LEU A 15 29.32 -13.65 35.37
C LEU A 15 28.78 -13.16 36.71
N GLN A 16 28.80 -11.84 36.93
CA GLN A 16 28.15 -11.22 38.07
C GLN A 16 26.68 -10.98 37.72
N PHE A 17 25.78 -11.61 38.49
CA PHE A 17 24.35 -11.38 38.41
C PHE A 17 23.99 -10.22 39.37
N GLY A 18 23.30 -9.21 38.85
CA GLY A 18 22.80 -8.08 39.62
C GLY A 18 21.63 -8.45 40.54
N GLN A 19 21.11 -7.47 41.29
CA GLN A 19 20.11 -7.64 42.37
C GLN A 19 18.79 -8.32 41.96
N ASN A 20 18.48 -8.38 40.66
CA ASN A 20 17.53 -9.33 40.11
C ASN A 20 18.35 -10.39 39.37
N ASP A 21 18.25 -11.67 39.76
CA ASP A 21 19.09 -12.83 39.35
C ASP A 21 19.27 -13.09 37.83
N TYR A 22 18.81 -12.18 36.97
CA TYR A 22 18.89 -12.24 35.51
C TYR A 22 19.60 -11.04 34.86
N CYS A 23 19.99 -10.00 35.63
CA CYS A 23 20.74 -8.85 35.11
C CYS A 23 22.25 -9.13 35.12
N LEU A 24 22.79 -9.62 34.00
CA LEU A 24 24.23 -9.86 33.86
C LEU A 24 24.96 -8.52 33.69
N SER A 25 25.82 -8.17 34.65
CA SER A 25 26.63 -6.96 34.59
C SER A 25 27.96 -7.22 33.89
N LEU A 26 28.23 -6.44 32.85
CA LEU A 26 29.50 -6.25 32.15
C LEU A 26 30.04 -7.46 31.36
N PHE A 27 29.83 -7.35 30.05
CA PHE A 27 30.50 -8.14 29.03
C PHE A 27 31.95 -7.62 28.82
N SER A 28 32.94 -8.52 28.75
CA SER A 28 34.36 -8.15 28.54
C SER A 28 34.62 -7.90 27.06
N VAL A 29 34.91 -6.64 26.70
CA VAL A 29 35.07 -6.20 25.30
C VAL A 29 36.21 -6.94 24.57
N ASP A 30 37.24 -7.38 25.30
CA ASP A 30 38.39 -8.10 24.74
C ASP A 30 38.03 -9.33 23.88
N LEU A 31 36.88 -9.96 24.15
CA LEU A 31 36.44 -11.16 23.44
C LEU A 31 35.73 -10.85 22.11
N LEU A 32 35.34 -9.60 21.86
CA LEU A 32 34.74 -9.18 20.57
C LEU A 32 35.79 -9.00 19.47
N GLN A 33 37.06 -9.25 19.76
CA GLN A 33 38.13 -9.23 18.77
C GLN A 33 38.07 -10.43 17.83
N HIS A 34 37.37 -11.52 18.19
CA HIS A 34 37.17 -12.67 17.32
C HIS A 34 35.91 -12.51 16.46
N SER A 35 36.00 -12.84 15.17
CA SER A 35 34.92 -12.64 14.20
C SER A 35 33.63 -13.36 14.60
N ASP A 36 33.78 -14.57 15.12
CA ASP A 36 32.66 -15.47 15.41
C ASP A 36 31.88 -14.99 16.63
N ILE A 37 32.60 -14.52 17.66
CA ILE A 37 31.99 -13.96 18.88
C ILE A 37 31.30 -12.63 18.56
N MET A 38 31.92 -11.80 17.72
CA MET A 38 31.35 -10.54 17.26
C MET A 38 30.07 -10.77 16.42
N ALA A 39 30.08 -11.78 15.54
CA ALA A 39 28.91 -12.17 14.75
C ALA A 39 27.77 -12.66 15.65
N ASP A 40 28.05 -13.58 16.58
CA ASP A 40 27.08 -14.07 17.58
C ASP A 40 26.47 -12.92 18.41
N TYR A 41 27.30 -11.94 18.79
CA TYR A 41 26.88 -10.78 19.55
C TYR A 41 25.93 -9.88 18.75
N ILE A 42 26.30 -9.55 17.52
CA ILE A 42 25.50 -8.73 16.61
C ILE A 42 24.17 -9.40 16.28
N GLU A 43 24.19 -10.70 15.98
CA GLU A 43 22.98 -11.46 15.66
C GLU A 43 21.97 -11.36 16.83
N ARG A 44 22.44 -11.54 18.07
CA ARG A 44 21.60 -11.39 19.26
C ARG A 44 21.06 -9.98 19.45
N ILE A 45 21.88 -8.96 19.25
CA ILE A 45 21.40 -7.56 19.32
C ILE A 45 20.40 -7.29 18.20
N SER A 46 20.61 -7.83 17.00
CA SER A 46 19.70 -7.61 15.87
C SER A 46 18.32 -8.24 16.11
N PHE A 47 18.25 -9.37 16.83
CA PHE A 47 16.98 -10.03 17.19
C PHE A 47 16.31 -9.48 18.44
N VAL A 48 17.07 -8.99 19.42
CA VAL A 48 16.52 -8.46 20.68
C VAL A 48 16.26 -6.97 20.60
N GLY A 49 17.11 -6.24 19.88
CA GLY A 49 17.09 -4.80 19.83
C GLY A 49 17.50 -4.14 21.14
N TRP A 50 16.92 -2.97 21.39
CA TRP A 50 17.06 -2.22 22.64
C TRP A 50 15.71 -1.65 23.05
N LEU A 51 15.43 -1.64 24.36
CA LEU A 51 14.14 -1.22 24.93
C LEU A 51 14.21 0.13 25.65
N SER A 52 15.42 0.62 25.93
CA SER A 52 15.64 1.85 26.69
C SER A 52 16.86 2.60 26.19
N ARG A 53 16.89 3.91 26.44
CA ARG A 53 18.03 4.79 26.13
C ARG A 53 19.33 4.32 26.79
N THR A 54 19.26 3.79 28.01
CA THR A 54 20.45 3.30 28.72
C THR A 54 21.03 2.07 28.03
N GLN A 55 20.17 1.11 27.64
CA GLN A 55 20.60 -0.06 26.87
C GLN A 55 21.21 0.32 25.52
N PHE A 56 20.63 1.31 24.83
CA PHE A 56 21.22 1.84 23.59
C PHE A 56 22.64 2.37 23.84
N GLN A 57 22.84 3.18 24.87
CA GLN A 57 24.15 3.75 25.19
C GLN A 57 25.17 2.69 25.60
N GLU A 58 24.77 1.69 26.37
CA GLU A 58 25.64 0.57 26.76
C GLU A 58 26.10 -0.25 25.55
N ILE A 59 25.18 -0.58 24.63
CA ILE A 59 25.49 -1.29 23.40
C ILE A 59 26.40 -0.44 22.51
N TRP A 60 26.12 0.86 22.38
CA TRP A 60 26.92 1.79 21.59
C TRP A 60 28.36 1.91 22.10
N VAL A 61 28.56 2.09 23.41
CA VAL A 61 29.89 2.12 24.02
C VAL A 61 30.63 0.80 23.82
N THR A 62 29.92 -0.33 23.90
CA THR A 62 30.50 -1.65 23.62
C THR A 62 30.99 -1.76 22.18
N PHE A 63 30.21 -1.26 21.20
CA PHE A 63 30.64 -1.21 19.80
C PHE A 63 31.89 -0.35 19.60
N LEU A 64 31.96 0.84 20.21
CA LEU A 64 33.13 1.72 20.09
C LEU A 64 34.38 1.10 20.72
N ALA A 65 34.23 0.47 21.88
CA ALA A 65 35.33 -0.20 22.57
C ALA A 65 35.85 -1.43 21.80
N ALA A 66 34.97 -2.12 21.05
CA ALA A 66 35.35 -3.29 20.25
C ALA A 66 36.26 -2.93 19.06
N ILE A 67 36.14 -1.72 18.50
CA ILE A 67 37.03 -1.26 17.42
C ILE A 67 38.43 -0.94 17.92
N ASN A 68 38.53 -0.22 19.05
CA ASN A 68 39.78 0.31 19.57
C ASN A 68 40.08 -0.38 20.89
N PRO A 69 40.64 -1.61 20.88
CA PRO A 69 41.01 -2.25 22.12
C PRO A 69 42.09 -1.41 22.82
N PRO A 70 41.99 -1.20 24.14
CA PRO A 70 42.88 -0.31 24.90
C PRO A 70 44.38 -0.70 24.84
N ASN A 71 44.70 -1.90 24.35
CA ASN A 71 46.05 -2.42 24.29
C ASN A 71 46.84 -2.06 23.02
N GLN A 72 46.26 -1.33 22.05
CA GLN A 72 47.01 -0.89 20.87
C GLN A 72 47.80 0.42 21.07
N ASN A 73 47.57 1.16 22.17
CA ASN A 73 48.14 2.50 22.37
C ASN A 73 49.22 2.59 23.46
N ASN A 74 49.63 1.48 24.09
CA ASN A 74 50.46 1.51 25.30
C ASN A 74 51.86 0.87 25.19
N ASP A 75 52.43 0.74 24.00
CA ASP A 75 53.85 0.35 23.85
C ASP A 75 54.66 1.48 23.21
N ASP A 76 54.66 2.65 23.86
CA ASP A 76 55.85 3.51 23.89
C ASP A 76 56.91 2.77 24.72
N ASN A 77 57.63 1.81 24.12
CA ASN A 77 59.04 1.46 24.35
C ASN A 77 59.35 0.04 23.81
N GLU A 78 60.42 -0.03 23.00
CA GLU A 78 61.17 -1.23 22.56
C GLU A 78 60.64 -2.06 21.37
N SER A 79 61.01 -1.58 20.17
CA SER A 79 61.62 -2.39 19.08
C SER A 79 61.14 -3.82 18.83
N ILE A 80 60.06 -3.98 18.05
CA ILE A 80 59.89 -4.96 16.95
C ILE A 80 58.90 -4.33 15.95
N PRO A 81 59.15 -4.32 14.63
CA PRO A 81 58.11 -3.94 13.68
C PRO A 81 57.04 -5.04 13.73
N ASN A 82 55.95 -4.80 14.44
CA ASN A 82 54.74 -5.64 14.36
C ASN A 82 54.11 -5.45 12.97
N THR A 83 54.74 -6.00 11.94
CA THR A 83 54.01 -6.37 10.73
C THR A 83 53.08 -7.49 11.14
N LEU A 84 51.82 -7.15 11.44
CA LEU A 84 50.74 -8.13 11.61
C LEU A 84 50.87 -9.19 10.51
N THR A 85 50.79 -10.46 10.89
CA THR A 85 50.83 -11.54 9.90
C THR A 85 49.65 -11.35 8.93
N LYS A 86 49.79 -11.82 7.68
CA LYS A 86 48.72 -11.70 6.68
C LYS A 86 47.39 -12.30 7.19
N GLU A 87 47.48 -13.34 8.02
CA GLU A 87 46.32 -14.01 8.62
C GLU A 87 45.64 -13.14 9.69
N GLU A 88 46.39 -12.47 10.56
CA GLU A 88 45.85 -11.52 11.54
C GLU A 88 45.22 -10.29 10.86
N ILE A 89 45.79 -9.82 9.75
CA ILE A 89 45.19 -8.73 8.95
C ILE A 89 43.85 -9.19 8.33
N LEU A 90 43.73 -10.44 7.92
CA LEU A 90 42.48 -10.98 7.36
C LEU A 90 41.41 -11.16 8.45
N GLU A 91 41.77 -11.66 9.63
CA GLU A 91 40.84 -11.81 10.76
C GLU A 91 40.37 -10.45 11.29
N THR A 92 41.28 -9.47 11.39
CA THR A 92 40.91 -8.09 11.76
C THR A 92 40.03 -7.41 10.70
N ASN A 93 40.27 -7.63 9.41
CA ASN A 93 39.37 -7.13 8.37
C ASN A 93 37.99 -7.79 8.43
N ALA A 94 37.93 -9.10 8.69
CA ALA A 94 36.67 -9.84 8.79
C ALA A 94 35.83 -9.38 10.00
N THR A 95 36.47 -9.21 11.16
CA THR A 95 35.83 -8.66 12.37
C THR A 95 35.31 -7.24 12.15
N GLN A 96 36.10 -6.38 11.49
CA GLN A 96 35.69 -5.02 11.12
C GLN A 96 34.49 -5.03 10.15
N CYS A 97 34.45 -5.90 9.15
CA CYS A 97 33.29 -6.04 8.26
C CYS A 97 32.03 -6.43 9.03
N VAL A 98 32.13 -7.42 9.93
CA VAL A 98 31.01 -7.85 10.77
C VAL A 98 30.58 -6.71 11.69
N TRP A 99 31.52 -6.00 12.29
CA TRP A 99 31.26 -4.82 13.12
C TRP A 99 30.50 -3.74 12.37
N VAL A 100 30.91 -3.38 11.14
CA VAL A 100 30.24 -2.36 10.31
C VAL A 100 28.78 -2.77 10.02
N ARG A 101 28.55 -4.04 9.70
CA ARG A 101 27.19 -4.58 9.49
C ARG A 101 26.35 -4.55 10.77
N GLY A 102 26.96 -4.79 11.93
CA GLY A 102 26.29 -4.71 13.22
C GLY A 102 25.89 -3.30 13.61
N VAL A 103 26.80 -2.33 13.47
CA VAL A 103 26.52 -0.94 13.81
C VAL A 103 25.51 -0.30 12.86
N THR A 104 25.55 -0.62 11.57
CA THR A 104 24.53 -0.17 10.62
C THR A 104 23.14 -0.65 11.01
N THR A 105 22.98 -1.96 11.22
CA THR A 105 21.67 -2.54 11.60
C THR A 105 21.19 -2.00 12.94
N PHE A 106 22.08 -1.83 13.92
CA PHE A 106 21.78 -1.24 15.22
C PHE A 106 21.25 0.20 15.12
N LEU A 107 21.91 1.06 14.34
CA LEU A 107 21.47 2.45 14.15
C LEU A 107 20.21 2.53 13.29
N LEU A 108 20.08 1.69 12.26
CA LEU A 108 18.88 1.64 11.41
C LEU A 108 17.65 1.13 12.17
N ASN A 109 17.80 0.32 13.22
CA ASN A 109 16.69 -0.04 14.11
C ASN A 109 16.09 1.16 14.85
N ALA A 110 16.75 2.32 14.86
CA ALA A 110 16.12 3.55 15.32
C ALA A 110 14.96 4.01 14.41
N LEU A 111 14.97 3.66 13.11
CA LEU A 111 13.94 4.00 12.13
C LEU A 111 12.64 3.18 12.26
N ARG A 112 12.48 2.38 13.31
CA ARG A 112 11.25 1.56 13.53
C ARG A 112 10.11 2.44 14.03
N LEU A 113 8.92 2.29 13.45
CA LEU A 113 7.84 3.30 13.56
C LEU A 113 7.04 3.22 14.86
N ASN A 114 6.70 2.01 15.35
CA ASN A 114 5.85 1.81 16.51
C ASN A 114 6.65 1.68 17.81
N CYS A 115 7.81 1.01 17.76
CA CYS A 115 8.71 0.82 18.90
C CYS A 115 10.16 0.96 18.43
N THR A 116 10.77 2.12 18.70
CA THR A 116 12.16 2.34 18.30
C THR A 116 13.08 1.30 18.93
N GLY A 117 14.02 0.79 18.14
CA GLY A 117 14.96 -0.22 18.62
C GLY A 117 14.40 -1.62 18.78
N ASN A 118 13.09 -1.86 18.64
CA ASN A 118 12.49 -3.18 18.76
C ASN A 118 12.35 -3.86 17.38
N PRO A 119 13.13 -4.92 17.09
CA PRO A 119 13.06 -5.63 15.83
C PRO A 119 11.78 -6.45 15.64
N ALA A 120 10.98 -6.65 16.71
CA ALA A 120 9.65 -7.25 16.57
C ALA A 120 8.67 -6.32 15.83
N ASP A 121 8.95 -5.01 15.79
CA ASP A 121 8.23 -4.09 14.93
C ASP A 121 8.73 -4.26 13.49
N MET A 122 7.89 -4.83 12.65
CA MET A 122 8.28 -5.13 11.28
C MET A 122 8.34 -3.88 10.40
N ILE A 123 7.67 -2.79 10.76
CA ILE A 123 7.51 -1.62 9.87
C ILE A 123 8.62 -0.59 10.09
N LEU A 124 9.39 -0.31 9.04
CA LEU A 124 10.33 0.81 8.99
C LEU A 124 9.61 2.10 8.62
N GLU A 125 10.06 3.22 9.20
CA GLU A 125 9.51 4.54 8.95
C GLU A 125 9.79 4.97 7.51
N HIS A 126 8.73 5.07 6.71
CA HIS A 126 8.79 5.43 5.29
C HIS A 126 8.16 6.80 5.06
N ARG A 127 8.82 7.65 4.28
CA ARG A 127 8.23 8.90 3.76
C ARG A 127 8.19 8.84 2.26
N SER A 128 6.97 8.94 1.75
CA SER A 128 6.71 8.87 0.33
C SER A 128 7.31 10.05 -0.40
N ARG A 129 7.88 9.78 -1.58
CA ARG A 129 8.25 10.82 -2.56
C ARG A 129 7.02 11.44 -3.24
N ASN A 130 5.94 10.66 -3.28
CA ASN A 130 4.75 10.99 -4.02
C ASN A 130 3.94 12.05 -3.25
N LYS A 131 3.63 13.15 -3.91
CA LYS A 131 2.83 14.24 -3.34
C LYS A 131 1.39 13.77 -3.08
N PRO A 132 0.70 14.36 -2.07
CA PRO A 132 -0.70 14.03 -1.82
C PRO A 132 -1.55 14.36 -3.04
N ILE A 133 -2.46 13.46 -3.39
CA ILE A 133 -3.34 13.58 -4.55
C ILE A 133 -4.44 14.60 -4.23
N GLN A 134 -4.52 15.70 -4.99
CA GLN A 134 -5.50 16.77 -4.74
C GLN A 134 -6.96 16.28 -4.80
N PHE A 135 -7.26 15.34 -5.70
CA PHE A 135 -8.58 14.72 -5.80
C PHE A 135 -9.05 14.12 -4.46
N LEU A 136 -8.15 13.54 -3.67
CA LEU A 136 -8.50 12.93 -2.38
C LEU A 136 -8.91 13.94 -1.31
N LEU A 137 -8.60 15.22 -1.49
CA LEU A 137 -9.02 16.29 -0.58
C LEU A 137 -10.45 16.76 -0.84
N THR A 138 -11.08 16.30 -1.92
CA THR A 138 -12.47 16.62 -2.26
C THR A 138 -13.44 15.69 -1.53
N ASP A 139 -14.70 16.11 -1.36
CA ASP A 139 -15.74 15.27 -0.76
C ASP A 139 -15.92 13.93 -1.49
N ILE A 140 -15.77 13.93 -2.83
CA ILE A 140 -15.84 12.71 -3.66
C ILE A 140 -14.62 11.83 -3.43
N GLY A 141 -13.44 12.44 -3.24
CA GLY A 141 -12.21 11.75 -2.87
C GLY A 141 -12.30 11.06 -1.49
N ASP A 142 -12.88 11.74 -0.50
CA ASP A 142 -13.14 11.17 0.82
C ASP A 142 -14.09 9.97 0.74
N GLN A 143 -15.14 10.08 -0.08
CA GLN A 143 -16.06 8.98 -0.35
C GLN A 143 -15.33 7.80 -1.02
N TYR A 144 -14.48 8.07 -2.00
CA TYR A 144 -13.64 7.06 -2.64
C TYR A 144 -12.79 6.31 -1.62
N ILE A 145 -12.07 7.01 -0.73
CA ILE A 145 -11.24 6.39 0.33
C ILE A 145 -12.08 5.47 1.22
N ARG A 146 -13.26 5.93 1.65
CA ARG A 146 -14.17 5.09 2.46
C ARG A 146 -14.55 3.82 1.72
N THR A 147 -14.91 3.90 0.44
CA THR A 147 -15.25 2.70 -0.35
C THR A 147 -14.07 1.79 -0.59
N ARG A 148 -12.89 2.34 -0.89
CA ARG A 148 -11.63 1.59 -1.05
C ARG A 148 -11.24 0.85 0.24
N SER A 149 -11.39 1.49 1.39
CA SER A 149 -11.07 0.88 2.69
C SER A 149 -11.90 -0.36 3.01
N THR A 150 -13.07 -0.53 2.38
CA THR A 150 -13.89 -1.73 2.56
C THR A 150 -13.28 -2.99 1.94
N LEU A 151 -12.36 -2.84 0.99
CA LEU A 151 -11.73 -3.95 0.28
C LEU A 151 -10.57 -4.61 1.05
N GLU A 152 -10.26 -4.15 2.27
CA GLU A 152 -9.14 -4.64 3.11
C GLU A 152 -7.75 -4.58 2.45
N THR A 153 -7.64 -4.06 1.23
CA THR A 153 -6.37 -3.62 0.65
C THR A 153 -5.88 -2.45 1.49
N SER A 154 -4.63 -2.50 1.96
CA SER A 154 -4.05 -1.52 2.86
C SER A 154 -4.25 -0.13 2.27
N SER A 155 -5.11 0.68 2.89
CA SER A 155 -5.43 2.04 2.42
C SER A 155 -4.16 2.89 2.28
N ASN A 156 -3.15 2.56 3.07
CA ASN A 156 -1.83 3.19 3.08
C ASN A 156 -1.03 2.96 1.80
N ASP A 157 -1.31 1.90 1.03
CA ASP A 157 -0.50 1.52 -0.14
C ASP A 157 -0.49 2.60 -1.23
N LEU A 158 -1.60 3.32 -1.38
CA LEU A 158 -1.71 4.46 -2.32
C LEU A 158 -0.73 5.59 -1.98
N PHE A 159 -0.38 5.72 -0.71
CA PHE A 159 0.53 6.73 -0.20
C PHE A 159 1.96 6.20 -0.07
N THR A 160 2.19 4.89 -0.17
CA THR A 160 3.55 4.33 -0.18
C THR A 160 4.21 4.44 -1.55
N ASN A 161 5.54 4.35 -1.59
CA ASN A 161 6.22 4.27 -2.87
C ASN A 161 5.98 2.88 -3.48
N ILE A 162 5.79 2.85 -4.80
CA ILE A 162 5.40 1.65 -5.55
C ILE A 162 6.48 0.56 -5.43
N GLU A 163 7.76 0.92 -5.42
CA GLU A 163 8.86 -0.04 -5.29
C GLU A 163 8.96 -0.74 -3.93
N ARG A 164 8.16 -0.30 -2.94
CA ARG A 164 8.16 -0.85 -1.57
C ARG A 164 7.01 -1.80 -1.29
N LEU A 165 6.05 -1.93 -2.20
CA LEU A 165 4.90 -2.82 -2.03
C LEU A 165 5.40 -4.25 -1.79
N GLY A 166 5.09 -4.82 -0.62
CA GLY A 166 5.55 -6.15 -0.18
C GLY A 166 6.94 -6.22 0.48
N THR A 167 7.65 -5.09 0.65
CA THR A 167 8.95 -5.00 1.33
C THR A 167 8.97 -3.94 2.43
N HIS A 168 7.84 -3.74 3.12
CA HIS A 168 7.71 -2.76 4.20
C HIS A 168 8.74 -2.96 5.33
N ASP A 169 9.20 -4.19 5.49
CA ASP A 169 10.10 -4.59 6.58
C ASP A 169 11.59 -4.43 6.24
N LEU A 170 11.89 -4.23 4.96
CA LEU A 170 13.25 -4.11 4.46
C LEU A 170 13.60 -2.64 4.22
N LEU A 171 14.86 -2.33 4.49
CA LEU A 171 15.43 -1.05 4.07
C LEU A 171 15.63 -1.10 2.55
N THR A 172 14.97 -0.19 1.85
CA THR A 172 15.13 -0.02 0.40
C THR A 172 15.66 1.38 0.11
N TYR A 173 16.19 1.56 -1.10
CA TYR A 173 16.53 2.90 -1.57
C TYR A 173 15.28 3.79 -1.61
N GLY A 174 15.41 5.03 -1.15
CA GLY A 174 14.28 5.97 -1.08
C GLY A 174 13.34 5.72 0.10
N GLN A 175 13.87 5.23 1.24
CA GLN A 175 13.15 5.13 2.51
C GLN A 175 12.60 6.49 2.96
N LEU A 176 13.40 7.54 2.77
CA LEU A 176 13.02 8.93 2.98
C LEU A 176 13.08 9.69 1.66
N SER A 177 12.09 10.56 1.45
CA SER A 177 12.01 11.43 0.29
C SER A 177 13.06 12.55 0.36
N TYR A 178 13.52 13.03 -0.80
CA TYR A 178 14.42 14.17 -0.93
C TYR A 178 13.96 15.36 -0.10
N ASP A 179 12.67 15.72 -0.20
CA ASP A 179 12.08 16.85 0.52
C ASP A 179 12.19 16.70 2.04
N THR A 180 12.02 15.47 2.57
CA THR A 180 12.12 15.23 4.01
C THR A 180 13.55 15.32 4.53
N ILE A 181 14.52 14.81 3.77
CA ILE A 181 15.94 14.89 4.12
C ILE A 181 16.38 16.35 4.06
N LEU A 182 16.04 17.07 2.98
CA LEU A 182 16.38 18.49 2.82
C LEU A 182 15.75 19.36 3.90
N ALA A 183 14.47 19.14 4.23
CA ALA A 183 13.81 19.86 5.33
C ALA A 183 14.50 19.61 6.68
N SER A 184 14.96 18.38 6.94
CA SER A 184 15.69 18.07 8.18
C SER A 184 17.02 18.85 8.29
N ILE A 185 17.77 18.92 7.20
CA ILE A 185 19.05 19.65 7.14
C ILE A 185 18.83 21.16 7.27
N GLN A 186 17.76 21.69 6.68
CA GLN A 186 17.41 23.12 6.76
C GLN A 186 16.84 23.51 8.12
N SER A 187 16.04 22.65 8.77
CA SER A 187 15.42 22.92 10.07
C SER A 187 16.43 23.05 11.23
N ASN A 188 17.60 22.43 11.12
CA ASN A 188 18.71 22.67 12.05
C ASN A 188 19.26 24.10 11.95
N ASN A 189 18.96 24.83 10.87
CA ASN A 189 19.40 26.21 10.66
C ASN A 189 18.29 27.26 10.93
N ALA A 190 17.01 26.87 11.01
CA ALA A 190 15.89 27.75 11.33
C ALA A 190 14.73 27.02 12.05
N SER A 191 14.24 27.62 13.14
CA SER A 191 13.15 27.23 14.06
C SER A 191 11.90 26.51 13.48
N PRO A 192 11.03 26.01 14.39
CA PRO A 192 10.95 24.62 14.81
C PRO A 192 10.39 23.70 13.70
N LEU A 193 10.72 22.41 13.80
CA LEU A 193 10.23 21.37 12.90
C LEU A 193 8.68 21.36 12.83
N PRO A 194 8.09 21.05 11.66
CA PRO A 194 6.66 20.81 11.58
C PRO A 194 6.28 19.64 12.50
N ALA A 195 5.25 19.83 13.33
CA ALA A 195 4.76 18.81 14.26
C ALA A 195 4.56 17.46 13.53
N ASN A 196 5.09 16.38 14.11
CA ASN A 196 5.17 15.02 13.54
C ASN A 196 6.29 14.78 12.50
N SER A 197 7.36 15.58 12.50
CA SER A 197 8.58 15.25 11.77
C SER A 197 9.20 13.93 12.30
N LEU A 198 9.85 13.16 11.42
CA LEU A 198 10.57 11.92 11.76
C LEU A 198 11.47 12.13 12.99
N PHE A 199 12.21 13.23 12.93
CA PHE A 199 13.16 13.64 13.92
C PHE A 199 12.49 14.12 15.20
N ASP A 200 11.36 14.85 15.17
CA ASP A 200 10.61 15.14 16.39
C ASP A 200 10.18 13.86 17.11
N ARG A 201 9.78 12.79 16.41
CA ARG A 201 9.44 11.52 17.07
C ARG A 201 10.66 10.80 17.64
N LEU A 202 11.75 10.71 16.89
CA LEU A 202 13.02 10.13 17.36
C LEU A 202 13.58 10.90 18.57
N PHE A 203 13.48 12.23 18.55
CA PHE A 203 13.94 13.12 19.62
C PHE A 203 12.97 13.18 20.80
N SER A 204 11.64 13.14 20.58
CA SER A 204 10.63 13.29 21.65
C SER A 204 10.28 11.98 22.39
N HIS A 205 10.21 10.84 21.71
CA HIS A 205 9.75 9.60 22.36
C HIS A 205 10.82 8.94 23.24
N HIS A 206 12.11 9.14 22.97
CA HIS A 206 13.19 8.54 23.77
C HIS A 206 14.38 9.47 24.10
N GLY A 207 14.45 10.69 23.55
CA GLY A 207 15.57 11.61 23.81
C GLY A 207 16.93 11.01 23.41
N LEU A 208 16.96 10.20 22.35
CA LEU A 208 18.17 9.55 21.86
C LEU A 208 19.00 10.55 21.07
N ASP A 209 20.29 10.63 21.39
CA ASP A 209 21.24 11.44 20.63
C ASP A 209 21.90 10.58 19.54
N LEU A 210 21.15 10.37 18.46
CA LEU A 210 21.67 9.71 17.26
C LEU A 210 22.67 10.60 16.52
N THR A 211 22.55 11.93 16.66
CA THR A 211 23.41 12.88 15.96
C THR A 211 24.87 12.78 16.38
N SER A 212 25.15 12.69 17.68
CA SER A 212 26.52 12.48 18.17
C SER A 212 27.06 11.10 17.78
N SER A 213 26.22 10.07 17.87
CA SER A 213 26.56 8.69 17.50
C SER A 213 26.98 8.60 16.02
N LEU A 214 26.22 9.24 15.13
CA LEU A 214 26.51 9.30 13.70
C LEU A 214 27.77 10.12 13.40
N GLN A 215 27.97 11.26 14.07
CA GLN A 215 29.17 12.06 13.86
C GLN A 215 30.45 11.27 14.19
N ILE A 216 30.49 10.60 15.35
CA ILE A 216 31.62 9.76 15.75
C ILE A 216 31.86 8.64 14.72
N LEU A 217 30.79 7.98 14.27
CA LEU A 217 30.90 6.91 13.27
C LEU A 217 31.48 7.42 11.94
N ILE A 218 31.01 8.58 11.48
CA ILE A 218 31.46 9.18 10.23
C ILE A 218 32.93 9.58 10.33
N GLU A 219 33.38 10.13 11.46
CA GLU A 219 34.80 10.44 11.67
C GLU A 219 35.68 9.18 11.60
N ILE A 220 35.21 8.06 12.17
CA ILE A 220 35.90 6.76 12.05
C ILE A 220 35.95 6.31 10.58
N TYR A 221 34.83 6.39 9.85
CA TYR A 221 34.77 5.98 8.44
C TYR A 221 35.67 6.83 7.56
N VAL A 222 35.63 8.16 7.73
CA VAL A 222 36.49 9.10 7.01
C VAL A 222 37.95 8.79 7.29
N ARG A 223 38.33 8.57 8.54
CA ARG A 223 39.70 8.22 8.92
C ARG A 223 40.18 6.93 8.26
N TRP A 224 39.35 5.89 8.26
CA TRP A 224 39.69 4.60 7.64
C TRP A 224 39.81 4.72 6.12
N LEU A 225 38.89 5.43 5.48
CA LEU A 225 38.86 5.57 4.03
C LEU A 225 39.90 6.57 3.49
N THR A 226 40.43 7.48 4.30
CA THR A 226 41.44 8.46 3.87
C THR A 226 42.87 8.04 4.15
N ASN A 227 43.11 7.29 5.23
CA ASN A 227 44.45 6.85 5.61
C ASN A 227 44.92 5.69 4.73
N ASN A 228 45.83 5.97 3.80
CA ASN A 228 46.48 5.01 2.90
C ASN A 228 47.50 4.09 3.62
N THR A 229 47.52 4.03 4.94
CA THR A 229 48.62 3.41 5.70
C THR A 229 48.49 1.90 5.83
N ASN A 230 47.27 1.35 5.70
CA ASN A 230 47.02 -0.08 5.58
C ASN A 230 46.18 -0.31 4.32
N ASP A 231 46.58 -1.23 3.44
CA ASP A 231 45.77 -1.66 2.30
C ASP A 231 44.50 -2.35 2.83
N LEU A 232 43.45 -1.56 3.12
CA LEU A 232 42.14 -2.09 3.51
C LEU A 232 41.63 -3.01 2.41
N CYS A 233 41.13 -4.18 2.82
CA CYS A 233 40.52 -5.15 1.91
C CYS A 233 39.34 -4.52 1.13
N LEU A 234 39.18 -4.91 -0.14
CA LEU A 234 38.07 -4.46 -1.00
C LEU A 234 36.70 -4.63 -0.33
N GLN A 235 36.52 -5.76 0.37
CA GLN A 235 35.28 -6.08 1.07
C GLN A 235 34.98 -5.08 2.19
N LEU A 236 35.99 -4.66 2.96
CA LEU A 236 35.80 -3.69 4.03
C LEU A 236 35.49 -2.30 3.46
N LYS A 237 36.19 -1.88 2.39
CA LYS A 237 35.87 -0.63 1.68
C LYS A 237 34.44 -0.64 1.14
N TYR A 238 34.00 -1.74 0.55
CA TYR A 238 32.62 -1.91 0.08
C TYR A 238 31.61 -1.78 1.21
N GLU A 239 31.80 -2.50 2.32
CA GLU A 239 30.87 -2.45 3.46
C GLU A 239 30.85 -1.08 4.15
N LEU A 240 31.98 -0.38 4.24
CA LEU A 240 32.04 0.98 4.76
C LEU A 240 31.24 1.95 3.88
N ILE A 241 31.42 1.92 2.57
CA ILE A 241 30.68 2.78 1.64
C ILE A 241 29.19 2.43 1.68
N ARG A 242 28.85 1.13 1.67
CA ARG A 242 27.48 0.65 1.75
C ARG A 242 26.79 1.09 3.04
N SER A 243 27.48 0.93 4.17
CA SER A 243 27.04 1.42 5.47
C SER A 243 26.78 2.93 5.45
N PHE A 244 27.73 3.69 4.90
CA PHE A 244 27.66 5.14 4.90
C PHE A 244 26.48 5.65 4.06
N ILE A 245 26.19 4.97 2.94
CA ILE A 245 25.01 5.26 2.10
C ILE A 245 23.71 4.90 2.82
N TYR A 246 23.58 3.75 3.47
CA TYR A 246 22.33 3.44 4.19
C TYR A 246 22.07 4.36 5.37
N LEU A 247 23.12 4.78 6.08
CA LEU A 247 23.00 5.74 7.19
C LEU A 247 22.73 7.16 6.72
N SER A 248 22.88 7.47 5.44
CA SER A 248 22.63 8.82 4.91
C SER A 248 21.19 9.30 5.05
N ASP A 249 20.23 8.39 5.24
CA ASP A 249 18.83 8.75 5.58
C ASP A 249 18.71 9.36 6.99
N LEU A 250 19.66 9.08 7.89
CA LEU A 250 19.69 9.62 9.25
C LEU A 250 20.52 10.90 9.38
N PHE A 251 21.12 11.40 8.30
CA PHE A 251 21.96 12.59 8.37
C PHE A 251 21.12 13.84 8.62
N THR A 252 21.61 14.67 9.52
CA THR A 252 20.92 15.89 9.95
C THR A 252 21.74 17.14 9.64
N SER A 253 23.02 16.99 9.30
CA SER A 253 23.93 18.11 9.02
C SER A 253 24.50 18.04 7.61
N SER A 254 24.69 19.22 7.02
CA SER A 254 25.30 19.35 5.68
C SER A 254 26.74 18.79 5.66
N GLN A 255 27.51 18.96 6.74
CA GLN A 255 28.88 18.43 6.83
C GLN A 255 28.95 16.90 6.68
N GLN A 256 28.00 16.17 7.25
CA GLN A 256 27.93 14.71 7.12
C GLN A 256 27.75 14.28 5.65
N LEU A 257 26.93 15.04 4.90
CA LEU A 257 26.75 14.82 3.46
C LEU A 257 27.98 15.21 2.64
N THR A 258 28.66 16.31 2.99
CA THR A 258 29.91 16.72 2.34
C THR A 258 30.98 15.63 2.47
N ASN A 259 31.12 15.06 3.67
CA ASN A 259 32.03 13.94 3.91
C ASN A 259 31.70 12.72 3.03
N LEU A 260 30.41 12.40 2.86
CA LEU A 260 29.96 11.32 1.98
C LEU A 260 30.32 11.62 0.51
N TYR A 261 30.05 12.83 0.05
CA TYR A 261 30.34 13.26 -1.32
C TYR A 261 31.84 13.17 -1.62
N ASP A 262 32.69 13.75 -0.77
CA ASP A 262 34.14 13.82 -0.98
C ASP A 262 34.78 12.42 -1.02
N ILE A 263 34.33 11.52 -0.14
CA ILE A 263 34.79 10.12 -0.12
C ILE A 263 34.39 9.40 -1.40
N CYS A 264 33.12 9.48 -1.79
CA CYS A 264 32.63 8.85 -3.01
C CYS A 264 33.32 9.43 -4.25
N ALA A 265 33.59 10.74 -4.30
CA ALA A 265 34.25 11.41 -5.42
C ALA A 265 35.73 10.99 -5.55
N LYS A 266 36.46 10.96 -4.41
CA LYS A 266 37.83 10.45 -4.36
C LYS A 266 37.87 9.03 -4.91
N TYR A 267 36.98 8.16 -4.42
CA TYR A 267 36.95 6.78 -4.84
C TYR A 267 36.55 6.60 -6.31
N HIS A 268 35.56 7.33 -6.80
CA HIS A 268 35.20 7.30 -8.23
C HIS A 268 36.39 7.62 -9.14
N SER A 269 37.27 8.56 -8.75
CA SER A 269 38.46 8.90 -9.53
C SER A 269 39.60 7.87 -9.45
N THR A 270 39.68 7.11 -8.36
CA THR A 270 40.80 6.19 -8.08
C THR A 270 40.52 4.73 -8.46
N TRP A 271 39.26 4.29 -8.48
CA TRP A 271 38.93 2.89 -8.72
C TRP A 271 38.96 2.53 -10.21
N PHE A 272 39.63 1.42 -10.51
CA PHE A 272 39.67 0.80 -11.84
C PHE A 272 38.28 0.34 -12.31
N GLU A 273 38.09 0.34 -13.62
CA GLU A 273 36.81 0.20 -14.33
C GLU A 273 36.13 -1.19 -14.25
N GLU A 274 36.63 -2.13 -13.44
CA GLU A 274 36.26 -3.55 -13.50
C GLU A 274 35.23 -4.02 -12.44
N ASP A 275 35.02 -3.29 -11.34
CA ASP A 275 34.07 -3.67 -10.26
C ASP A 275 32.69 -2.97 -10.40
N ASP A 276 31.83 -3.52 -11.26
CA ASP A 276 30.48 -3.00 -11.57
C ASP A 276 29.61 -2.73 -10.32
N LEU A 277 29.69 -3.61 -9.31
CA LEU A 277 28.88 -3.51 -8.09
C LEU A 277 29.32 -2.34 -7.20
N MET A 278 30.62 -2.11 -7.06
CA MET A 278 31.12 -1.01 -6.23
C MET A 278 30.89 0.33 -6.92
N ILE A 279 31.12 0.41 -8.23
CA ILE A 279 30.90 1.63 -9.03
C ILE A 279 29.43 2.04 -9.01
N SER A 280 28.50 1.08 -9.19
CA SER A 280 27.06 1.38 -9.15
C SER A 280 26.61 1.89 -7.78
N LEU A 281 27.19 1.37 -6.69
CA LEU A 281 26.91 1.84 -5.32
C LEU A 281 27.47 3.24 -5.06
N ILE A 282 28.73 3.50 -5.46
CA ILE A 282 29.36 4.82 -5.34
C ILE A 282 28.57 5.86 -6.13
N SER A 283 28.11 5.50 -7.33
CA SER A 283 27.30 6.38 -8.17
C SER A 283 26.01 6.80 -7.48
N TYR A 284 25.31 5.87 -6.83
CA TYR A 284 24.13 6.20 -6.04
C TYR A 284 24.46 7.15 -4.88
N GLY A 285 25.56 6.92 -4.17
CA GLY A 285 26.04 7.82 -3.11
C GLY A 285 26.37 9.23 -3.61
N LEU A 286 27.01 9.36 -4.78
CA LEU A 286 27.32 10.63 -5.43
C LEU A 286 26.06 11.38 -5.84
N CYS A 287 25.12 10.70 -6.53
CA CYS A 287 23.85 11.29 -6.94
C CYS A 287 23.06 11.78 -5.72
N LYS A 288 22.97 10.95 -4.66
CA LYS A 288 22.21 11.31 -3.46
C LYS A 288 22.80 12.52 -2.73
N SER A 289 24.10 12.48 -2.43
CA SER A 289 24.77 13.55 -1.67
C SER A 289 24.92 14.84 -2.47
N GLY A 290 25.24 14.76 -3.76
CA GLY A 290 25.52 15.91 -4.60
C GLY A 290 24.33 16.83 -4.82
N ILE A 291 23.14 16.28 -5.05
CA ILE A 291 21.90 17.07 -5.17
C ILE A 291 21.53 17.72 -3.83
N LEU A 292 21.62 16.97 -2.73
CA LEU A 292 21.27 17.48 -1.39
C LEU A 292 22.18 18.65 -0.97
N LEU A 293 23.42 18.67 -1.45
CA LEU A 293 24.37 19.78 -1.26
C LEU A 293 24.13 20.96 -2.22
N GLY A 294 23.22 20.84 -3.19
CA GLY A 294 22.93 21.88 -4.17
C GLY A 294 24.01 22.05 -5.25
N GLN A 295 24.71 20.97 -5.62
CA GLN A 295 25.69 21.00 -6.74
C GLN A 295 24.99 20.89 -8.10
N THR A 296 24.42 21.99 -8.56
CA THR A 296 23.45 21.98 -9.67
C THR A 296 23.94 22.76 -10.90
N GLY A 297 25.26 22.91 -11.00
CA GLY A 297 25.94 23.53 -12.14
C GLY A 297 25.87 22.65 -13.39
N LYS A 298 26.07 23.27 -14.57
CA LYS A 298 26.06 22.57 -15.87
C LYS A 298 27.05 21.40 -15.91
N ASP A 299 28.26 21.61 -15.39
CA ASP A 299 29.31 20.59 -15.36
C ASP A 299 28.94 19.42 -14.43
N SER A 300 28.29 19.71 -13.30
CA SER A 300 27.77 18.71 -12.37
C SER A 300 26.63 17.89 -13.01
N ASN A 301 25.73 18.55 -13.74
CA ASN A 301 24.61 17.88 -14.42
C ASN A 301 25.09 16.95 -15.53
N GLU A 302 26.10 17.36 -16.30
CA GLU A 302 26.75 16.49 -17.30
C GLU A 302 27.50 15.33 -16.63
N PHE A 303 28.13 15.57 -15.48
CA PHE A 303 28.77 14.51 -14.69
C PHE A 303 27.76 13.46 -14.21
N TYR A 304 26.62 13.86 -13.63
CA TYR A 304 25.57 12.92 -13.19
C TYR A 304 24.97 12.14 -14.35
N LYS A 305 24.75 12.79 -15.50
CA LYS A 305 24.29 12.14 -16.73
C LYS A 305 25.25 11.02 -17.15
N ASN A 306 26.54 11.32 -17.24
CA ASN A 306 27.56 10.35 -17.67
C ASN A 306 27.69 9.17 -16.68
N LEU A 307 27.56 9.42 -15.38
CA LEU A 307 27.53 8.37 -14.36
C LEU A 307 26.37 7.40 -14.60
N ILE A 308 25.16 7.93 -14.84
CA ILE A 308 23.96 7.14 -15.06
C ILE A 308 24.05 6.32 -16.35
N GLU A 309 24.47 6.94 -17.46
CA GLU A 309 24.64 6.24 -18.74
C GLU A 309 25.62 5.07 -18.64
N ARG A 310 26.67 5.21 -17.82
CA ARG A 310 27.59 4.11 -17.52
C ARG A 310 26.90 3.03 -16.72
N ASN A 311 26.14 3.38 -15.68
CA ASN A 311 25.48 2.42 -14.81
C ASN A 311 24.41 1.57 -15.52
N PHE A 312 23.72 2.12 -16.53
CA PHE A 312 22.75 1.35 -17.32
C PHE A 312 23.36 0.22 -18.16
N LYS A 313 24.67 0.30 -18.44
CA LYS A 313 25.40 -0.76 -19.17
C LYS A 313 25.69 -1.98 -18.31
N PHE A 314 25.59 -1.86 -16.99
CA PHE A 314 25.85 -2.97 -16.06
C PHE A 314 24.67 -3.95 -16.00
N LEU A 315 24.97 -5.20 -15.61
CA LEU A 315 23.98 -6.26 -15.49
C LEU A 315 22.90 -5.93 -14.43
N THR A 316 23.29 -5.33 -13.30
CA THR A 316 22.37 -4.92 -12.23
C THR A 316 22.03 -3.44 -12.34
N LYS A 317 20.92 -3.11 -13.01
CA LYS A 317 20.45 -1.73 -13.21
C LYS A 317 19.75 -1.10 -11.99
N THR A 318 19.67 -1.80 -10.84
CA THR A 318 18.89 -1.38 -9.66
C THR A 318 19.34 -0.03 -9.09
N ASN A 319 20.65 0.15 -8.89
CA ASN A 319 21.22 1.40 -8.37
C ASN A 319 21.07 2.55 -9.38
N ALA A 320 21.11 2.27 -10.69
CA ALA A 320 20.89 3.27 -11.73
C ALA A 320 19.47 3.84 -11.66
N TYR A 321 18.45 2.95 -11.66
CA TYR A 321 17.05 3.36 -11.53
C TYR A 321 16.73 4.06 -10.20
N ALA A 322 17.33 3.61 -9.10
CA ALA A 322 17.18 4.27 -7.80
C ALA A 322 17.83 5.67 -7.79
N SER A 323 18.98 5.84 -8.46
CA SER A 323 19.66 7.13 -8.59
C SER A 323 18.83 8.09 -9.44
N CYS A 324 18.33 7.65 -10.60
CA CYS A 324 17.47 8.45 -11.48
C CYS A 324 16.25 8.96 -10.73
N LEU A 325 15.58 8.07 -9.99
CA LEU A 325 14.42 8.44 -9.19
C LEU A 325 14.72 9.58 -8.19
N PHE A 326 15.83 9.48 -7.47
CA PHE A 326 16.22 10.48 -6.48
C PHE A 326 16.64 11.80 -7.14
N LEU A 327 17.31 11.74 -8.31
CA LEU A 327 17.65 12.91 -9.13
C LEU A 327 16.40 13.62 -9.65
N LEU A 328 15.43 12.87 -10.16
CA LEU A 328 14.19 13.43 -10.70
C LEU A 328 13.30 14.06 -9.59
N GLU A 329 13.47 13.64 -8.34
CA GLU A 329 12.76 14.21 -7.18
C GLU A 329 13.22 15.63 -6.86
N SER A 330 14.47 15.98 -7.19
CA SER A 330 15.03 17.32 -6.95
C SER A 330 14.38 18.46 -7.75
N HIS A 331 13.53 18.11 -8.73
CA HIS A 331 12.83 19.06 -9.60
C HIS A 331 13.74 20.04 -10.37
N GLU A 332 14.99 19.66 -10.64
CA GLU A 332 15.91 20.49 -11.43
C GLU A 332 15.70 20.37 -12.93
N ASP A 333 15.20 21.44 -13.56
CA ASP A 333 14.81 21.44 -14.97
C ASP A 333 15.94 21.09 -15.94
N ASP A 334 17.16 21.60 -15.72
CA ASP A 334 18.27 21.41 -16.66
C ASP A 334 18.85 19.99 -16.60
N LEU A 335 18.87 19.38 -15.42
CA LEU A 335 19.23 17.99 -15.22
C LEU A 335 18.15 17.06 -15.80
N ASN A 336 16.88 17.35 -15.51
CA ASN A 336 15.73 16.56 -15.98
C ASN A 336 15.72 16.46 -17.51
N LYS A 337 15.95 17.58 -18.22
CA LYS A 337 16.06 17.60 -19.70
C LYS A 337 17.11 16.63 -20.25
N LEU A 338 18.22 16.43 -19.53
CA LEU A 338 19.29 15.54 -19.95
C LEU A 338 19.00 14.08 -19.61
N LEU A 339 18.38 13.81 -18.46
CA LEU A 339 18.14 12.44 -17.95
C LEU A 339 16.92 11.76 -18.56
N ILE A 340 15.81 12.48 -18.75
CA ILE A 340 14.55 11.94 -19.28
C ILE A 340 14.74 11.17 -20.61
N PRO A 341 15.46 11.67 -21.64
CA PRO A 341 15.59 10.94 -22.90
C PRO A 341 16.35 9.61 -22.76
N ILE A 342 17.40 9.56 -21.92
CA ILE A 342 18.17 8.34 -21.65
C ILE A 342 17.28 7.33 -20.94
N LEU A 343 16.58 7.78 -19.90
CA LEU A 343 15.69 6.95 -19.11
C LEU A 343 14.55 6.39 -19.96
N ASN A 344 13.97 7.20 -20.85
CA ASN A 344 12.93 6.74 -21.78
C ASN A 344 13.42 5.65 -22.71
N GLN A 345 14.60 5.81 -23.30
CA GLN A 345 15.19 4.80 -24.18
C GLN A 345 15.39 3.48 -23.43
N GLU A 346 16.02 3.52 -22.26
CA GLU A 346 16.24 2.33 -21.43
C GLU A 346 14.94 1.69 -20.94
N LEU A 347 13.95 2.48 -20.49
CA LEU A 347 12.64 1.94 -20.11
C LEU A 347 11.93 1.28 -21.28
N THR A 348 11.92 1.89 -22.47
CA THR A 348 11.29 1.28 -23.65
C THR A 348 12.01 0.01 -24.09
N ASN A 349 13.34 -0.02 -24.02
CA ASN A 349 14.13 -1.21 -24.31
C ASN A 349 13.83 -2.31 -23.29
N ASP A 350 13.86 -2.00 -21.99
CA ASP A 350 13.66 -3.00 -20.94
C ASP A 350 12.23 -3.51 -20.92
N ILE A 351 11.21 -2.70 -21.21
CA ILE A 351 9.81 -3.16 -21.32
C ILE A 351 9.61 -4.02 -22.59
N GLN A 352 10.23 -3.65 -23.72
CA GLN A 352 10.11 -4.42 -24.97
C GLN A 352 10.90 -5.73 -24.97
N THR A 353 12.11 -5.73 -24.39
CA THR A 353 13.03 -6.87 -24.39
C THR A 353 12.77 -7.80 -23.22
N ASN A 354 12.61 -7.25 -22.02
CA ASN A 354 12.04 -7.96 -20.90
C ASN A 354 10.54 -7.76 -21.00
N THR A 355 9.88 -8.65 -21.72
CA THR A 355 8.56 -9.04 -21.23
C THR A 355 8.76 -9.27 -19.73
N LEU A 356 8.05 -8.56 -18.85
CA LEU A 356 8.08 -8.75 -17.39
C LEU A 356 7.74 -10.21 -16.96
N LYS A 357 7.67 -11.12 -17.93
CA LYS A 357 7.71 -12.58 -17.88
C LYS A 357 9.02 -13.06 -17.23
N LEU A 358 8.83 -13.60 -16.02
CA LEU A 358 9.67 -14.61 -15.36
C LEU A 358 10.92 -14.09 -14.61
N ASN A 359 10.70 -13.77 -13.33
CA ASN A 359 11.55 -14.24 -12.22
C ASN A 359 13.05 -13.92 -12.20
N LEU A 360 13.50 -12.69 -12.50
CA LEU A 360 14.90 -12.34 -12.23
C LEU A 360 15.13 -11.25 -11.17
N ASP A 361 14.24 -10.29 -10.93
CA ASP A 361 14.27 -9.47 -9.70
C ASP A 361 12.98 -8.64 -9.54
N ILE A 362 12.11 -9.02 -8.59
CA ILE A 362 10.90 -8.24 -8.24
C ILE A 362 11.26 -6.78 -7.94
N ARG A 363 12.40 -6.56 -7.27
CA ARG A 363 12.91 -5.23 -6.92
C ARG A 363 13.25 -4.40 -8.15
N LEU A 364 13.90 -4.98 -9.16
CA LEU A 364 14.23 -4.26 -10.39
C LEU A 364 12.97 -3.87 -11.15
N ASN A 365 12.03 -4.81 -11.31
CA ASN A 365 10.73 -4.55 -11.95
C ASN A 365 9.96 -3.42 -11.24
N SER A 366 9.97 -3.44 -9.90
CA SER A 366 9.31 -2.42 -9.10
C SER A 366 9.93 -1.03 -9.29
N LEU A 367 11.26 -0.94 -9.44
CA LEU A 367 11.97 0.32 -9.70
C LEU A 367 11.77 0.83 -11.14
N ILE A 368 11.72 -0.06 -12.12
CA ILE A 368 11.39 0.27 -13.52
C ILE A 368 9.99 0.89 -13.58
N LEU A 369 9.00 0.23 -12.94
CA LEU A 369 7.63 0.71 -12.90
C LEU A 369 7.50 2.01 -12.10
N ALA A 370 8.21 2.16 -10.97
CA ALA A 370 8.23 3.41 -10.22
C ALA A 370 8.78 4.59 -11.05
N ASN A 371 9.86 4.39 -11.82
CA ASN A 371 10.38 5.41 -12.74
C ASN A 371 9.35 5.77 -13.82
N LEU A 372 8.72 4.78 -14.44
CA LEU A 372 7.72 5.00 -15.48
C LEU A 372 6.52 5.80 -14.95
N PHE A 373 5.94 5.39 -13.82
CA PHE A 373 4.80 6.09 -13.23
C PHE A 373 5.17 7.51 -12.79
N TYR A 374 6.36 7.72 -12.22
CA TYR A 374 6.82 9.06 -11.82
C TYR A 374 6.98 10.01 -13.02
N LEU A 375 7.48 9.52 -14.15
CA LEU A 375 7.66 10.35 -15.36
C LEU A 375 6.33 10.71 -16.02
N ILE A 376 5.38 9.77 -16.05
CA ILE A 376 4.01 10.03 -16.53
C ILE A 376 3.32 11.01 -15.58
N GLU A 377 3.47 10.82 -14.27
CA GLU A 377 2.88 11.70 -13.26
C GLU A 377 3.37 13.14 -13.37
N ASN A 378 4.63 13.36 -13.72
CA ASN A 378 5.17 14.71 -13.87
C ASN A 378 5.05 15.27 -15.31
N ASN A 379 4.24 14.63 -16.17
CA ASN A 379 4.02 14.99 -17.58
C ASN A 379 5.31 15.11 -18.41
N GLN A 380 6.36 14.35 -18.08
CA GLN A 380 7.66 14.41 -18.74
C GLN A 380 7.73 13.50 -19.99
N ILE A 381 6.76 12.61 -20.18
CA ILE A 381 6.66 11.69 -21.33
C ILE A 381 5.25 11.69 -21.89
N ASN A 382 5.14 11.40 -23.20
CA ASN A 382 3.88 10.99 -23.81
C ASN A 382 3.33 9.72 -23.14
N SER A 383 2.29 9.90 -22.35
CA SER A 383 1.59 8.80 -21.67
C SER A 383 1.03 7.77 -22.66
N PHE A 384 0.62 8.20 -23.85
CA PHE A 384 0.02 7.32 -24.86
C PHE A 384 0.97 6.23 -25.36
N ASP A 385 2.19 6.58 -25.78
CA ASP A 385 3.12 5.62 -26.38
C ASP A 385 3.61 4.59 -25.36
N THR A 386 3.94 5.07 -24.15
CA THR A 386 4.45 4.25 -23.04
C THR A 386 3.39 3.34 -22.44
N LEU A 387 2.18 3.85 -22.19
CA LEU A 387 1.07 3.02 -21.70
C LEU A 387 0.60 2.03 -22.76
N SER A 388 0.59 2.41 -24.05
CA SER A 388 0.25 1.47 -25.13
C SER A 388 1.18 0.26 -25.17
N LEU A 389 2.46 0.44 -24.81
CA LEU A 389 3.43 -0.65 -24.68
C LEU A 389 3.07 -1.56 -23.50
N LEU A 390 2.78 -0.98 -22.33
CA LEU A 390 2.35 -1.72 -21.13
C LEU A 390 1.06 -2.54 -21.36
N PHE A 391 0.12 -2.03 -22.18
CA PHE A 391 -1.10 -2.75 -22.52
C PHE A 391 -0.92 -3.81 -23.61
N LYS A 392 0.05 -3.65 -24.52
CA LYS A 392 0.36 -4.64 -25.57
C LYS A 392 0.98 -5.90 -24.97
N ASP A 393 1.80 -5.73 -23.95
CA ASP A 393 2.34 -6.83 -23.19
C ASP A 393 1.27 -7.33 -22.21
N GLU A 394 1.11 -8.64 -22.07
CA GLU A 394 0.12 -9.34 -21.25
C GLU A 394 0.32 -9.13 -19.73
N LEU A 395 0.82 -7.96 -19.32
CA LEU A 395 1.27 -7.60 -17.98
C LEU A 395 0.18 -7.66 -16.90
N LEU A 396 -1.03 -7.27 -17.27
CA LEU A 396 -2.20 -7.39 -16.40
C LEU A 396 -2.68 -8.85 -16.25
N ASP A 397 -2.21 -9.75 -17.12
CA ASP A 397 -2.53 -11.18 -17.12
C ASP A 397 -1.40 -12.02 -16.50
N ILE A 398 -0.28 -11.40 -16.07
CA ILE A 398 0.86 -12.11 -15.44
C ILE A 398 0.47 -12.60 -14.05
N ASN A 399 0.71 -13.88 -13.77
CA ASN A 399 0.29 -14.59 -12.55
C ASN A 399 0.90 -14.09 -11.22
N ASP A 400 1.85 -13.14 -11.24
CA ASP A 400 2.55 -12.67 -10.05
C ASP A 400 1.79 -11.52 -9.37
N ASN A 401 1.07 -11.86 -8.28
CA ASN A 401 0.21 -10.93 -7.53
C ASN A 401 0.90 -9.59 -7.19
N LEU A 402 2.16 -9.60 -6.73
CA LEU A 402 2.88 -8.38 -6.34
C LEU A 402 3.10 -7.44 -7.52
N THR A 403 3.43 -7.96 -8.70
CA THR A 403 3.61 -7.13 -9.90
C THR A 403 2.29 -6.54 -10.38
N GLN A 404 1.20 -7.30 -10.27
CA GLN A 404 -0.15 -6.80 -10.54
C GLN A 404 -0.57 -5.70 -9.56
N GLU A 405 -0.28 -5.87 -8.26
CA GLU A 405 -0.54 -4.88 -7.22
C GLU A 405 0.21 -3.57 -7.53
N ILE A 406 1.51 -3.67 -7.79
CA ILE A 406 2.37 -2.55 -8.19
C ILE A 406 1.81 -1.78 -9.39
N VAL A 407 1.46 -2.50 -10.48
CA VAL A 407 0.91 -1.89 -11.70
C VAL A 407 -0.44 -1.26 -11.41
N SER A 408 -1.31 -1.92 -10.64
CA SER A 408 -2.64 -1.42 -10.32
C SER A 408 -2.61 -0.16 -9.48
N ILE A 409 -1.73 -0.06 -8.48
CA ILE A 409 -1.59 1.12 -7.63
C ILE A 409 -1.03 2.29 -8.45
N GLY A 410 -0.05 2.04 -9.33
CA GLY A 410 0.45 3.05 -10.25
C GLY A 410 -0.61 3.58 -11.20
N LEU A 411 -1.41 2.69 -11.80
CA LEU A 411 -2.54 3.07 -12.67
C LEU A 411 -3.66 3.78 -11.90
N GLU A 412 -3.98 3.32 -10.69
CA GLU A 412 -4.93 3.97 -9.78
C GLU A 412 -4.51 5.42 -9.55
N ARG A 413 -3.24 5.63 -9.20
CA ARG A 413 -2.68 6.97 -8.96
C ARG A 413 -2.78 7.88 -10.19
N LEU A 414 -2.42 7.38 -11.38
CA LEU A 414 -2.52 8.16 -12.62
C LEU A 414 -3.97 8.53 -12.98
N LEU A 415 -4.93 7.65 -12.71
CA LEU A 415 -6.35 7.94 -12.91
C LEU A 415 -6.82 9.03 -11.96
N LEU A 416 -6.48 8.94 -10.67
CA LEU A 416 -6.88 9.92 -9.65
C LEU A 416 -6.25 11.31 -9.88
N LEU A 417 -5.06 11.37 -10.48
CA LEU A 417 -4.41 12.63 -10.87
C LEU A 417 -4.93 13.20 -12.20
N GLY A 418 -5.73 12.44 -12.95
CA GLY A 418 -6.29 12.88 -14.24
C GLY A 418 -5.28 12.96 -15.39
N GLN A 419 -4.08 12.42 -15.22
CA GLN A 419 -2.99 12.46 -16.22
C GLN A 419 -3.02 11.28 -17.21
N TYR A 420 -3.86 10.28 -16.92
CA TYR A 420 -4.07 9.17 -17.82
C TYR A 420 -4.77 9.63 -19.13
N PRO A 421 -4.33 9.16 -20.32
CA PRO A 421 -4.89 9.60 -21.60
C PRO A 421 -6.38 9.24 -21.75
N LYS A 422 -7.24 10.25 -21.94
CA LYS A 422 -8.71 10.12 -21.98
C LYS A 422 -9.21 9.03 -22.95
N ASN A 423 -8.54 8.85 -24.09
CA ASN A 423 -8.92 7.89 -25.13
C ASN A 423 -8.74 6.41 -24.70
N ASP A 424 -7.77 6.12 -23.84
CA ASP A 424 -7.46 4.76 -23.42
C ASP A 424 -8.13 4.35 -22.11
N ILE A 425 -8.80 5.27 -21.40
CA ILE A 425 -9.42 4.96 -20.11
C ILE A 425 -10.50 3.89 -20.29
N TRP A 426 -11.26 3.98 -21.38
CA TRP A 426 -12.27 2.98 -21.72
C TRP A 426 -11.66 1.59 -21.98
N ARG A 427 -10.46 1.54 -22.58
CA ARG A 427 -9.74 0.28 -22.83
C ARG A 427 -9.29 -0.35 -21.52
N LEU A 428 -8.74 0.44 -20.59
CA LEU A 428 -8.35 -0.01 -19.25
C LEU A 428 -9.57 -0.54 -18.47
N TYR A 429 -10.68 0.21 -18.48
CA TYR A 429 -11.92 -0.20 -17.81
C TYR A 429 -12.44 -1.53 -18.38
N LYS A 430 -12.56 -1.64 -19.70
CA LYS A 430 -13.04 -2.87 -20.35
C LYS A 430 -12.14 -4.06 -20.05
N ARG A 431 -10.81 -3.86 -20.07
CA ARG A 431 -9.84 -4.91 -19.71
C ARG A 431 -9.95 -5.31 -18.24
N SER A 432 -10.15 -4.35 -17.34
CA SER A 432 -10.32 -4.61 -15.90
C SER A 432 -11.57 -5.43 -15.62
N ILE A 433 -12.66 -5.19 -16.35
CA ILE A 433 -13.88 -6.01 -16.26
C ILE A 433 -13.68 -7.41 -16.80
N THR A 434 -13.04 -7.55 -17.97
CA THR A 434 -12.80 -8.88 -18.56
C THR A 434 -11.86 -9.73 -17.70
N THR A 435 -10.83 -9.13 -17.11
CA THR A 435 -9.88 -9.81 -16.21
C THR A 435 -10.55 -10.17 -14.89
N LEU A 436 -11.36 -9.29 -14.30
CA LEU A 436 -12.16 -9.60 -13.11
C LEU A 436 -13.04 -10.84 -13.34
N ARG A 437 -13.67 -10.93 -14.52
CA ARG A 437 -14.48 -12.09 -14.92
C ARG A 437 -13.68 -13.38 -15.06
N GLN A 438 -12.50 -13.31 -15.68
CA GLN A 438 -11.69 -14.46 -16.07
C GLN A 438 -10.74 -14.93 -14.97
N SER A 439 -10.42 -14.08 -14.00
CA SER A 439 -9.50 -14.38 -12.92
C SER A 439 -9.92 -15.61 -12.12
N THR A 440 -8.97 -16.52 -11.90
CA THR A 440 -9.22 -17.77 -11.13
C THR A 440 -9.06 -17.56 -9.63
N TRP A 441 -8.32 -16.53 -9.21
CA TRP A 441 -8.14 -16.08 -7.83
C TRP A 441 -8.71 -14.68 -7.60
N LEU A 442 -8.86 -14.32 -6.33
CA LEU A 442 -9.33 -13.00 -5.89
C LEU A 442 -8.39 -11.90 -6.40
N ASN A 443 -8.81 -11.15 -7.41
CA ASN A 443 -8.07 -10.01 -7.95
C ASN A 443 -8.80 -8.69 -7.63
N LEU A 444 -8.64 -8.22 -6.38
CA LEU A 444 -9.26 -6.96 -5.93
C LEU A 444 -8.68 -5.72 -6.63
N ASN A 445 -7.46 -5.82 -7.15
CA ASN A 445 -6.77 -4.71 -7.80
C ASN A 445 -7.55 -4.15 -9.00
N HIS A 446 -8.13 -5.03 -9.80
CA HIS A 446 -8.96 -4.63 -10.94
C HIS A 446 -10.28 -3.97 -10.49
N LEU A 447 -10.86 -4.39 -9.36
CA LEU A 447 -12.03 -3.74 -8.78
C LEU A 447 -11.69 -2.33 -8.29
N VAL A 448 -10.51 -2.14 -7.66
CA VAL A 448 -10.02 -0.81 -7.25
C VAL A 448 -9.86 0.11 -8.46
N LEU A 449 -9.30 -0.38 -9.57
CA LEU A 449 -9.19 0.41 -10.81
C LEU A 449 -10.56 0.84 -11.37
N ILE A 450 -11.55 -0.04 -11.32
CA ILE A 450 -12.91 0.28 -11.75
C ILE A 450 -13.54 1.32 -10.83
N LEU A 451 -13.37 1.18 -9.51
CA LEU A 451 -13.85 2.17 -8.55
C LEU A 451 -13.20 3.55 -8.79
N ALA A 452 -11.87 3.60 -8.95
CA ALA A 452 -11.15 4.83 -9.26
C ALA A 452 -11.71 5.50 -10.54
N ARG A 453 -12.05 4.71 -11.57
CA ARG A 453 -12.70 5.24 -12.77
C ARG A 453 -14.10 5.82 -12.49
N ILE A 454 -14.93 5.13 -11.72
CA ILE A 454 -16.28 5.62 -11.41
C ILE A 454 -16.22 6.96 -10.67
N TYR A 455 -15.36 7.07 -9.65
CA TYR A 455 -15.27 8.29 -8.85
C TYR A 455 -14.61 9.46 -9.60
N THR A 456 -13.62 9.20 -10.46
CA THR A 456 -13.07 10.26 -11.34
C THR A 456 -14.09 10.76 -12.37
N LEU A 457 -14.97 9.88 -12.86
CA LEU A 457 -16.07 10.29 -13.74
C LEU A 457 -17.08 11.19 -13.00
N LEU A 458 -17.47 10.84 -11.77
CA LEU A 458 -18.39 11.63 -10.94
C LEU A 458 -17.86 13.05 -10.64
N GLN A 459 -16.54 13.18 -10.46
CA GLN A 459 -15.91 14.50 -10.29
C GLN A 459 -16.04 15.34 -11.56
N SER A 460 -15.75 14.75 -12.73
CA SER A 460 -15.84 15.48 -14.00
C SER A 460 -17.27 15.95 -14.32
N THR A 461 -18.29 15.22 -13.86
CA THR A 461 -19.68 15.68 -14.01
C THR A 461 -20.01 16.87 -13.12
N ASN A 462 -19.48 16.89 -11.88
CA ASN A 462 -19.74 17.98 -10.93
C ASN A 462 -19.00 19.27 -11.31
N GLU A 463 -17.79 19.17 -11.86
CA GLU A 463 -17.03 20.32 -12.37
C GLU A 463 -17.69 20.95 -13.59
N ASN A 464 -18.22 20.14 -14.52
CA ASN A 464 -18.95 20.64 -15.69
C ASN A 464 -20.27 21.34 -15.31
N SER A 465 -20.98 20.85 -14.28
CA SER A 465 -22.19 21.54 -13.77
C SER A 465 -21.87 22.87 -13.07
N ASN A 466 -20.68 23.02 -12.48
CA ASN A 466 -20.25 24.26 -11.86
C ASN A 466 -19.69 25.27 -12.87
N ALA A 467 -19.02 24.80 -13.94
CA ALA A 467 -18.51 25.66 -15.01
C ALA A 467 -19.63 26.35 -15.82
N GLN A 468 -20.77 25.68 -16.02
CA GLN A 468 -21.94 26.26 -16.69
C GLN A 468 -22.64 27.38 -15.91
N ASN A 469 -22.35 27.55 -14.61
CA ASN A 469 -22.95 28.62 -13.81
C ASN A 469 -22.18 29.96 -13.90
N ASN A 470 -20.98 30.00 -14.50
CA ASN A 470 -20.11 31.19 -14.50
C ASN A 470 -19.92 31.89 -15.87
N GLU A 471 -20.50 31.40 -16.97
CA GLU A 471 -20.42 32.09 -18.27
C GLU A 471 -21.80 32.38 -18.86
N ASN A 472 -22.33 33.56 -18.55
CA ASN A 472 -23.35 34.22 -19.38
C ASN A 472 -22.65 34.99 -20.51
N THR A 473 -22.40 34.34 -21.65
CA THR A 473 -22.40 35.00 -22.98
C THR A 473 -22.56 33.95 -24.09
N HIS A 474 -23.67 34.06 -24.84
CA HIS A 474 -23.88 33.75 -26.27
C HIS A 474 -22.59 33.44 -27.08
N ASP A 475 -22.48 32.45 -27.98
CA ASP A 475 -23.41 31.68 -28.81
C ASP A 475 -22.69 30.39 -29.28
N GLU A 476 -23.41 29.26 -29.37
CA GLU A 476 -23.47 28.35 -30.54
C GLU A 476 -24.22 27.07 -30.16
N GLN A 477 -25.29 26.80 -30.91
CA GLN A 477 -26.19 25.67 -30.73
C GLN A 477 -25.54 24.38 -31.25
N GLU A 478 -25.04 23.54 -30.35
CA GLU A 478 -25.07 22.08 -30.53
C GLU A 478 -26.03 21.47 -29.52
N MET A 479 -27.18 21.00 -30.03
CA MET A 479 -28.16 20.23 -29.29
C MET A 479 -27.54 18.88 -28.91
N ILE A 480 -26.92 18.81 -27.73
CA ILE A 480 -26.61 17.56 -27.04
C ILE A 480 -27.29 17.63 -25.67
N ASP A 481 -28.36 16.84 -25.53
CA ASP A 481 -29.16 16.72 -24.30
C ASP A 481 -28.28 16.49 -23.07
N GLY A 482 -28.42 17.35 -22.05
CA GLY A 482 -27.77 17.24 -20.74
C GLY A 482 -28.14 15.99 -19.91
N SER A 483 -28.94 15.07 -20.46
CA SER A 483 -29.28 13.76 -19.90
C SER A 483 -28.33 12.63 -20.35
N SER A 484 -27.42 12.91 -21.28
CA SER A 484 -26.51 11.91 -21.87
C SER A 484 -25.26 11.62 -21.04
N ILE A 485 -24.88 12.50 -20.11
CA ILE A 485 -23.64 12.36 -19.34
C ILE A 485 -23.86 11.60 -18.03
N THR A 486 -24.96 11.85 -17.30
CA THR A 486 -25.34 11.10 -16.09
C THR A 486 -25.67 9.63 -16.41
N SER A 487 -26.26 9.39 -17.57
CA SER A 487 -26.54 8.02 -18.08
C SER A 487 -25.27 7.22 -18.38
N SER A 488 -24.13 7.87 -18.64
CA SER A 488 -22.86 7.15 -18.86
C SER A 488 -22.32 6.50 -17.58
N SER A 489 -22.42 7.20 -16.44
CA SER A 489 -21.98 6.70 -15.13
C SER A 489 -22.88 5.55 -14.64
N ASP A 490 -24.19 5.70 -14.78
CA ASP A 490 -25.16 4.65 -14.44
C ASP A 490 -24.92 3.38 -15.26
N ASN A 491 -24.65 3.50 -16.56
CA ASN A 491 -24.40 2.35 -17.42
C ASN A 491 -23.14 1.57 -17.01
N ILE A 492 -22.07 2.27 -16.63
CA ILE A 492 -20.82 1.68 -16.13
C ILE A 492 -21.07 0.89 -14.84
N VAL A 493 -21.81 1.47 -13.89
CA VAL A 493 -22.11 0.81 -12.62
C VAL A 493 -23.04 -0.38 -12.85
N ILE A 494 -24.02 -0.27 -13.75
CA ILE A 494 -24.91 -1.37 -14.13
C ILE A 494 -24.11 -2.54 -14.73
N GLU A 495 -23.13 -2.27 -15.61
CA GLU A 495 -22.23 -3.28 -16.16
C GLU A 495 -21.41 -3.94 -15.05
N LEU A 496 -20.76 -3.16 -14.18
CA LEU A 496 -19.99 -3.64 -13.04
C LEU A 496 -20.83 -4.55 -12.14
N VAL A 497 -22.03 -4.11 -11.75
CA VAL A 497 -22.93 -4.89 -10.91
C VAL A 497 -23.25 -6.22 -11.57
N GLY A 498 -23.57 -6.22 -12.86
CA GLY A 498 -23.80 -7.46 -13.62
C GLY A 498 -22.60 -8.40 -13.60
N GLU A 499 -21.40 -7.88 -13.83
CA GLU A 499 -20.20 -8.71 -13.88
C GLU A 499 -19.80 -9.24 -12.50
N LEU A 500 -19.97 -8.45 -11.42
CA LEU A 500 -19.79 -8.93 -10.05
C LEU A 500 -20.75 -10.08 -9.72
N TYR A 501 -22.02 -9.96 -10.12
CA TYR A 501 -22.99 -11.04 -9.94
C TYR A 501 -22.62 -12.27 -10.77
N GLU A 502 -22.19 -12.12 -12.03
CA GLU A 502 -21.71 -13.24 -12.85
C GLU A 502 -20.48 -13.91 -12.23
N ARG A 503 -19.53 -13.15 -11.68
CA ARG A 503 -18.38 -13.72 -10.96
C ARG A 503 -18.83 -14.55 -9.76
N THR A 504 -19.80 -14.09 -8.97
CA THR A 504 -20.34 -14.86 -7.83
C THR A 504 -21.09 -16.14 -8.22
N LYS A 505 -21.50 -16.27 -9.50
CA LYS A 505 -22.10 -17.51 -10.04
C LYS A 505 -21.05 -18.56 -10.38
N GLN A 506 -19.78 -18.18 -10.56
CA GLN A 506 -18.72 -19.11 -10.96
C GLN A 506 -18.33 -20.04 -9.81
N SER A 507 -18.19 -21.33 -10.11
CA SER A 507 -17.89 -22.39 -9.14
C SER A 507 -16.54 -22.27 -8.44
N SER A 508 -15.62 -21.48 -8.98
CA SER A 508 -14.30 -21.23 -8.39
C SER A 508 -14.33 -20.21 -7.25
N THR A 509 -15.41 -19.45 -7.08
CA THR A 509 -15.46 -18.40 -6.05
C THR A 509 -15.66 -18.97 -4.66
N LEU A 510 -14.82 -18.54 -3.72
CA LEU A 510 -14.99 -18.84 -2.30
C LEU A 510 -16.02 -17.88 -1.67
N PRO A 511 -16.73 -18.29 -0.59
CA PRO A 511 -17.71 -17.42 0.05
C PRO A 511 -17.08 -16.13 0.59
N TYR A 512 -15.84 -16.20 1.07
CA TYR A 512 -15.08 -15.02 1.51
C TYR A 512 -14.80 -14.04 0.37
N GLU A 513 -14.40 -14.55 -0.79
CA GLU A 513 -14.16 -13.75 -2.00
C GLU A 513 -15.45 -13.06 -2.48
N ALA A 514 -16.57 -13.78 -2.47
CA ALA A 514 -17.87 -13.20 -2.84
C ALA A 514 -18.31 -12.06 -1.88
N ILE A 515 -18.00 -12.17 -0.59
CA ILE A 515 -18.25 -11.08 0.38
C ILE A 515 -17.41 -9.86 0.01
N LEU A 516 -16.10 -10.03 -0.22
CA LEU A 516 -15.20 -8.91 -0.53
C LEU A 516 -15.58 -8.20 -1.83
N LEU A 517 -15.93 -8.95 -2.88
CA LEU A 517 -16.33 -8.37 -4.17
C LEU A 517 -17.58 -7.49 -4.08
N LEU A 518 -18.54 -7.84 -3.23
CA LEU A 518 -19.81 -7.13 -3.11
C LEU A 518 -19.85 -6.10 -1.97
N ARG A 519 -18.88 -6.11 -1.08
CA ARG A 519 -18.78 -5.19 0.06
C ARG A 519 -18.75 -3.69 -0.30
N PRO A 520 -18.11 -3.26 -1.40
CA PRO A 520 -18.10 -1.83 -1.78
C PRO A 520 -19.44 -1.33 -2.28
N LEU A 521 -20.30 -2.22 -2.78
CA LEU A 521 -21.50 -1.86 -3.53
C LEU A 521 -22.48 -0.99 -2.72
N PRO A 522 -22.85 -1.29 -1.46
CA PRO A 522 -23.71 -0.41 -0.66
C PRO A 522 -23.16 1.01 -0.50
N SER A 523 -21.84 1.12 -0.29
CA SER A 523 -21.18 2.42 -0.16
C SER A 523 -21.16 3.18 -1.49
N LEU A 524 -20.86 2.51 -2.60
CA LEU A 524 -20.87 3.08 -3.95
C LEU A 524 -22.25 3.65 -4.31
N LEU A 525 -23.31 2.91 -4.02
CA LEU A 525 -24.68 3.30 -4.36
C LEU A 525 -25.24 4.43 -3.52
N ALA A 526 -24.78 4.58 -2.27
CA ALA A 526 -25.11 5.74 -1.46
C ALA A 526 -24.60 7.04 -2.10
N HIS A 527 -23.50 6.99 -2.84
CA HIS A 527 -22.82 8.18 -3.39
C HIS A 527 -23.27 8.55 -4.82
N ILE A 528 -23.52 7.57 -5.69
CA ILE A 528 -23.90 7.81 -7.10
C ILE A 528 -25.33 8.37 -7.23
N GLY A 529 -26.14 8.19 -6.19
CA GLY A 529 -27.55 8.55 -6.20
C GLY A 529 -28.43 7.42 -6.75
N LEU A 530 -29.72 7.69 -6.79
CA LEU A 530 -30.74 6.66 -6.97
C LEU A 530 -31.07 6.42 -8.45
N SER A 531 -30.66 5.27 -8.99
CA SER A 531 -30.99 4.85 -10.36
C SER A 531 -31.96 3.67 -10.36
N ASP A 532 -33.18 3.89 -10.88
CA ASP A 532 -34.24 2.88 -10.94
C ASP A 532 -33.80 1.63 -11.74
N ARG A 533 -32.93 1.81 -12.76
CA ARG A 533 -32.39 0.72 -13.58
C ARG A 533 -31.44 -0.18 -12.81
N LEU A 534 -30.58 0.41 -11.99
CA LEU A 534 -29.61 -0.32 -11.20
C LEU A 534 -30.27 -1.10 -10.07
N MET A 535 -31.24 -0.47 -9.38
CA MET A 535 -32.02 -1.13 -8.34
C MET A 535 -32.81 -2.31 -8.92
N ASN A 536 -33.46 -2.12 -10.06
CA ASN A 536 -34.12 -3.21 -10.78
C ASN A 536 -33.13 -4.33 -11.13
N LYS A 537 -31.91 -4.02 -11.61
CA LYS A 537 -30.92 -5.05 -11.91
C LYS A 537 -30.51 -5.85 -10.67
N MET A 538 -30.21 -5.20 -9.54
CA MET A 538 -29.85 -5.92 -8.31
C MET A 538 -30.98 -6.79 -7.80
N VAL A 539 -32.21 -6.28 -7.82
CA VAL A 539 -33.38 -6.99 -7.35
C VAL A 539 -33.76 -8.12 -8.30
N VAL A 540 -33.53 -7.98 -9.61
CA VAL A 540 -33.69 -9.06 -10.61
C VAL A 540 -32.57 -10.09 -10.51
N GLU A 541 -31.33 -9.71 -10.21
CA GLU A 541 -30.23 -10.68 -9.98
C GLU A 541 -30.44 -11.44 -8.66
N PHE A 542 -30.96 -10.79 -7.62
CA PHE A 542 -31.44 -11.46 -6.42
C PHE A 542 -32.64 -12.35 -6.76
N ALA A 543 -33.63 -11.81 -7.47
CA ALA A 543 -34.61 -12.44 -8.36
C ALA A 543 -34.20 -13.83 -8.86
N ALA A 544 -33.10 -13.79 -9.61
CA ALA A 544 -32.29 -14.80 -10.26
C ALA A 544 -31.76 -15.97 -9.40
N SER A 545 -31.75 -15.79 -8.07
CA SER A 545 -30.87 -16.51 -7.13
C SER A 545 -31.04 -18.02 -7.01
N THR A 546 -32.05 -18.61 -7.66
CA THR A 546 -32.16 -20.08 -7.78
C THR A 546 -30.97 -20.73 -8.49
N GLN A 547 -30.16 -19.96 -9.23
CA GLN A 547 -28.93 -20.44 -9.92
C GLN A 547 -27.62 -20.02 -9.22
N GLN A 548 -27.67 -19.32 -8.07
CA GLN A 548 -26.48 -18.77 -7.41
C GLN A 548 -25.94 -19.69 -6.31
N LEU A 549 -24.62 -19.75 -6.18
CA LEU A 549 -23.92 -20.56 -5.18
C LEU A 549 -24.07 -20.00 -3.75
N TYR A 550 -24.15 -18.67 -3.61
CA TYR A 550 -24.16 -17.98 -2.31
C TYR A 550 -25.29 -16.93 -2.16
N PRO A 551 -26.57 -17.35 -2.14
CA PRO A 551 -27.70 -16.42 -2.05
C PRO A 551 -27.75 -15.64 -0.73
N GLN A 552 -27.16 -16.16 0.37
CA GLN A 552 -27.07 -15.46 1.65
C GLN A 552 -26.29 -14.14 1.54
N ILE A 553 -25.17 -14.15 0.81
CA ILE A 553 -24.32 -12.97 0.62
C ILE A 553 -25.08 -11.91 -0.18
N LEU A 554 -25.86 -12.35 -1.17
CA LEU A 554 -26.65 -11.46 -2.02
C LEU A 554 -27.87 -10.88 -1.29
N ALA A 555 -28.51 -11.67 -0.43
CA ALA A 555 -29.53 -11.14 0.47
C ALA A 555 -28.94 -10.05 1.38
N TYR A 556 -27.74 -10.29 1.93
CA TYR A 556 -27.05 -9.31 2.75
C TYR A 556 -26.70 -8.02 1.99
N THR A 557 -26.26 -8.11 0.73
CA THR A 557 -25.94 -6.92 -0.06
C THR A 557 -27.18 -6.10 -0.38
N VAL A 558 -28.29 -6.75 -0.77
CA VAL A 558 -29.59 -6.08 -0.95
C VAL A 558 -30.05 -5.39 0.35
N PHE A 559 -29.91 -6.06 1.48
CA PHE A 559 -30.21 -5.48 2.79
C PHE A 559 -29.37 -4.24 3.10
N ALA A 560 -28.04 -4.33 2.91
CA ALA A 560 -27.14 -3.21 3.15
C ALA A 560 -27.44 -2.02 2.23
N VAL A 561 -27.78 -2.27 0.96
CA VAL A 561 -28.20 -1.22 0.01
C VAL A 561 -29.51 -0.57 0.44
N PHE A 562 -30.55 -1.36 0.72
CA PHE A 562 -31.84 -0.80 1.14
C PHE A 562 -31.71 -0.01 2.45
N ARG A 563 -30.87 -0.48 3.38
CA ARG A 563 -30.58 0.27 4.60
C ARG A 563 -29.92 1.62 4.31
N ALA A 564 -28.94 1.67 3.40
CA ALA A 564 -28.32 2.92 2.98
C ALA A 564 -29.35 3.87 2.35
N LEU A 565 -30.28 3.36 1.54
CA LEU A 565 -31.33 4.16 0.91
C LEU A 565 -32.41 4.65 1.88
N ILE A 566 -32.79 3.82 2.86
CA ILE A 566 -33.74 4.21 3.92
C ILE A 566 -33.14 5.32 4.78
N ASN A 567 -31.85 5.21 5.12
CA ASN A 567 -31.13 6.28 5.84
C ASN A 567 -31.07 7.58 5.02
N ALA A 568 -31.02 7.49 3.69
CA ALA A 568 -31.10 8.62 2.77
C ALA A 568 -32.55 9.07 2.46
N HIS A 569 -33.54 8.60 3.21
CA HIS A 569 -34.97 8.95 3.09
C HIS A 569 -35.68 8.50 1.79
N TYR A 570 -35.18 7.49 1.07
CA TYR A 570 -35.81 6.96 -0.17
C TYR A 570 -36.79 5.79 0.04
N LEU A 571 -37.52 5.76 1.16
CA LEU A 571 -38.39 4.64 1.54
C LEU A 571 -39.49 4.31 0.52
N ALA A 572 -40.10 5.33 -0.09
CA ALA A 572 -41.19 5.13 -1.05
C ALA A 572 -40.75 4.31 -2.28
N LYS A 573 -39.55 4.57 -2.79
CA LYS A 573 -38.99 3.87 -3.96
C LYS A 573 -38.51 2.46 -3.61
N VAL A 574 -37.96 2.26 -2.40
CA VAL A 574 -37.66 0.91 -1.90
C VAL A 574 -38.93 0.06 -1.85
N ASN A 575 -40.05 0.63 -1.42
CA ASN A 575 -41.35 -0.06 -1.41
C ASN A 575 -41.82 -0.43 -2.84
N GLU A 576 -41.63 0.44 -3.83
CA GLU A 576 -42.00 0.13 -5.22
C GLU A 576 -41.18 -1.04 -5.78
N TRP A 577 -39.85 -1.04 -5.64
CA TRP A 577 -39.01 -2.13 -6.14
C TRP A 577 -39.26 -3.45 -5.42
N THR A 578 -39.46 -3.39 -4.11
CA THR A 578 -39.77 -4.57 -3.32
C THR A 578 -41.06 -5.19 -3.82
N LEU A 579 -42.15 -4.41 -3.94
CA LEU A 579 -43.44 -4.87 -4.49
C LEU A 579 -43.32 -5.48 -5.89
N LEU A 580 -42.60 -4.82 -6.81
CA LEU A 580 -42.37 -5.33 -8.16
C LEU A 580 -41.66 -6.68 -8.15
N SER A 581 -40.72 -6.88 -7.23
CA SER A 581 -39.94 -8.11 -7.11
C SER A 581 -40.63 -9.22 -6.32
N MET A 582 -41.64 -8.91 -5.51
CA MET A 582 -42.31 -9.93 -4.69
C MET A 582 -42.93 -11.02 -5.57
N THR A 583 -43.55 -10.63 -6.68
CA THR A 583 -44.16 -11.56 -7.63
C THR A 583 -43.15 -12.53 -8.23
N SER A 584 -41.92 -12.09 -8.52
CA SER A 584 -40.89 -12.96 -9.11
C SER A 584 -40.21 -13.85 -8.07
N VAL A 585 -40.08 -13.38 -6.83
CA VAL A 585 -39.52 -14.17 -5.71
C VAL A 585 -40.51 -15.24 -5.24
N ALA A 586 -41.81 -14.93 -5.22
CA ALA A 586 -42.86 -15.84 -4.77
C ALA A 586 -42.95 -17.10 -5.66
N GLN A 587 -42.76 -16.93 -6.98
CA GLN A 587 -42.84 -17.99 -7.98
C GLN A 587 -41.68 -19.02 -7.92
N ARG A 588 -40.71 -18.84 -7.03
CA ARG A 588 -39.51 -19.69 -6.96
C ARG A 588 -39.82 -21.09 -6.43
N LYS A 589 -39.09 -22.07 -6.97
CA LYS A 589 -39.07 -23.45 -6.48
C LYS A 589 -37.66 -23.81 -5.99
N PRO A 590 -37.50 -24.54 -4.87
CA PRO A 590 -38.55 -25.03 -3.96
C PRO A 590 -39.16 -23.92 -3.09
N ILE A 591 -40.41 -24.07 -2.61
CA ILE A 591 -41.13 -23.03 -1.82
C ILE A 591 -40.31 -22.48 -0.66
N ARG A 592 -39.56 -23.32 0.04
CA ARG A 592 -38.71 -22.90 1.15
C ARG A 592 -37.78 -21.75 0.76
N MET A 593 -37.26 -21.78 -0.47
CA MET A 593 -36.40 -20.74 -1.03
C MET A 593 -37.19 -19.47 -1.37
N ALA A 594 -38.43 -19.60 -1.81
CA ALA A 594 -39.34 -18.47 -2.01
C ALA A 594 -39.66 -17.78 -0.68
N ILE A 595 -40.06 -18.54 0.35
CA ILE A 595 -40.36 -18.01 1.69
C ILE A 595 -39.13 -17.34 2.29
N TRP A 596 -37.97 -18.00 2.25
CA TRP A 596 -36.72 -17.41 2.71
C TRP A 596 -36.39 -16.11 1.94
N GLY A 597 -36.46 -16.12 0.61
CA GLY A 597 -36.21 -14.93 -0.20
C GLY A 597 -37.16 -13.77 0.11
N LEU A 598 -38.46 -14.07 0.29
CA LEU A 598 -39.48 -13.09 0.66
C LEU A 598 -39.25 -12.54 2.08
N THR A 599 -38.89 -13.40 3.06
CA THR A 599 -38.53 -12.94 4.42
C THR A 599 -37.37 -11.94 4.39
N CYS A 600 -36.29 -12.28 3.68
CA CYS A 600 -35.12 -11.42 3.55
C CYS A 600 -35.47 -10.08 2.87
N LEU A 601 -36.29 -10.13 1.81
CA LEU A 601 -36.70 -8.93 1.08
C LEU A 601 -37.61 -8.01 1.91
N MET A 602 -38.62 -8.56 2.60
CA MET A 602 -39.50 -7.79 3.49
C MET A 602 -38.73 -7.17 4.66
N LEU A 603 -37.83 -7.94 5.29
CA LEU A 603 -36.98 -7.43 6.38
C LEU A 603 -36.01 -6.35 5.90
N SER A 604 -35.47 -6.46 4.68
CA SER A 604 -34.60 -5.43 4.09
C SER A 604 -35.30 -4.11 3.80
N ALA A 605 -36.60 -4.15 3.53
CA ALA A 605 -37.41 -2.97 3.24
C ALA A 605 -37.99 -2.29 4.48
N CYS A 606 -37.78 -2.87 5.67
CA CYS A 606 -38.34 -2.38 6.93
C CYS A 606 -37.56 -1.15 7.47
N PRO A 607 -38.24 -0.05 7.83
CA PRO A 607 -37.59 1.15 8.36
C PRO A 607 -37.14 0.97 9.81
N SER A 608 -37.80 0.08 10.56
CA SER A 608 -37.51 -0.12 11.98
C SER A 608 -36.13 -0.77 12.14
N HIS A 609 -35.18 -0.02 12.69
CA HIS A 609 -33.82 -0.51 12.90
C HIS A 609 -33.79 -1.74 13.82
N ALA A 610 -34.52 -1.71 14.93
CA ALA A 610 -34.53 -2.77 15.92
C ALA A 610 -35.01 -4.12 15.38
N ILE A 611 -36.05 -4.10 14.53
CA ILE A 611 -36.64 -5.33 13.98
C ILE A 611 -35.76 -5.88 12.86
N ALA A 612 -35.34 -5.02 11.93
CA ALA A 612 -34.53 -5.41 10.78
C ALA A 612 -33.15 -5.93 11.21
N ASP A 613 -32.42 -5.22 12.08
CA ASP A 613 -31.05 -5.61 12.46
C ASP A 613 -31.01 -6.86 13.35
N SER A 614 -32.07 -7.14 14.11
CA SER A 614 -32.13 -8.33 14.97
C SER A 614 -32.62 -9.58 14.22
N LEU A 615 -33.65 -9.45 13.38
CA LEU A 615 -34.27 -10.60 12.71
C LEU A 615 -33.57 -10.98 11.40
N PHE A 616 -32.91 -10.04 10.72
CA PHE A 616 -32.29 -10.31 9.43
C PHE A 616 -31.10 -11.29 9.52
N PRO A 617 -30.17 -11.19 10.48
CA PRO A 617 -29.12 -12.20 10.66
C PRO A 617 -29.67 -13.60 10.98
N LEU A 618 -30.78 -13.66 11.73
CA LEU A 618 -31.52 -14.88 12.02
C LEU A 618 -32.06 -15.51 10.72
N ALA A 619 -32.71 -14.71 9.86
CA ALA A 619 -33.20 -15.17 8.56
C ALA A 619 -32.06 -15.65 7.65
N LEU A 620 -30.93 -14.95 7.61
CA LEU A 620 -29.75 -15.36 6.82
C LEU A 620 -29.19 -16.72 7.25
N SER A 621 -29.05 -16.96 8.56
CA SER A 621 -28.46 -18.19 9.09
C SER A 621 -29.23 -19.46 8.74
N ARG A 622 -30.55 -19.34 8.47
CA ARG A 622 -31.46 -20.47 8.28
C ARG A 622 -31.58 -20.95 6.83
N TYR A 623 -30.78 -20.39 5.92
CA TYR A 623 -30.75 -20.82 4.51
C TYR A 623 -30.39 -22.30 4.31
N SER A 624 -29.58 -22.92 5.17
CA SER A 624 -29.24 -24.36 5.08
C SER A 624 -30.10 -25.27 5.98
N ALA A 625 -30.82 -24.69 6.96
CA ALA A 625 -31.57 -25.42 7.98
C ALA A 625 -32.90 -25.97 7.45
N ARG A 626 -33.32 -27.19 7.84
CA ARG A 626 -34.63 -27.72 7.42
C ARG A 626 -35.75 -26.73 7.74
N PHE A 627 -36.77 -26.69 6.87
CA PHE A 627 -37.91 -25.80 7.08
C PHE A 627 -38.65 -26.17 8.36
N GLU A 628 -38.71 -25.23 9.30
CA GLU A 628 -39.35 -25.40 10.60
C GLU A 628 -40.49 -24.41 10.78
N GLU A 629 -41.35 -24.66 11.78
CA GLU A 629 -42.46 -23.77 12.13
C GLU A 629 -41.99 -22.35 12.51
N LEU A 630 -40.75 -22.21 12.98
CA LEU A 630 -40.14 -20.91 13.27
C LEU A 630 -39.96 -20.08 12.00
N ASP A 631 -39.61 -20.69 10.87
CA ASP A 631 -39.47 -19.99 9.58
C ASP A 631 -40.82 -19.43 9.11
N ASN A 632 -41.90 -20.17 9.34
CA ASN A 632 -43.27 -19.70 9.10
C ASN A 632 -43.61 -18.50 9.98
N ARG A 633 -43.28 -18.56 11.27
CA ARG A 633 -43.56 -17.45 12.20
C ARG A 633 -42.75 -16.20 11.84
N LEU A 634 -41.48 -16.36 11.44
CA LEU A 634 -40.65 -15.26 10.96
C LEU A 634 -41.21 -14.63 9.68
N PHE A 635 -41.68 -15.46 8.74
CA PHE A 635 -42.33 -15.00 7.52
C PHE A 635 -43.62 -14.22 7.77
N LEU A 636 -44.50 -14.74 8.63
CA LEU A 636 -45.73 -14.06 9.00
C LEU A 636 -45.45 -12.73 9.72
N LEU A 637 -44.46 -12.69 10.61
CA LEU A 637 -44.07 -11.47 11.32
C LEU A 637 -43.46 -10.43 10.37
N ALA A 638 -42.52 -10.83 9.50
CA ALA A 638 -41.93 -9.93 8.51
C ALA A 638 -42.98 -9.37 7.54
N GLY A 639 -43.90 -10.22 7.07
CA GLY A 639 -45.00 -9.82 6.20
C GLY A 639 -45.97 -8.84 6.88
N ARG A 640 -46.28 -9.07 8.16
CA ARG A 640 -47.13 -8.16 8.94
C ARG A 640 -46.50 -6.79 9.11
N GLU A 641 -45.25 -6.73 9.57
CA GLU A 641 -44.53 -5.48 9.81
C GLU A 641 -44.40 -4.67 8.51
N TYR A 642 -44.06 -5.33 7.40
CA TYR A 642 -43.98 -4.68 6.09
C TYR A 642 -45.36 -4.20 5.60
N TYR A 643 -46.43 -4.97 5.77
CA TYR A 643 -47.78 -4.53 5.38
C TYR A 643 -48.25 -3.32 6.19
N GLN A 644 -47.93 -3.25 7.48
CA GLN A 644 -48.25 -2.10 8.34
C GLN A 644 -47.51 -0.83 7.90
N GLN A 645 -46.31 -0.96 7.33
CA GLN A 645 -45.54 0.17 6.77
C GLN A 645 -46.17 0.75 5.50
N LEU A 646 -46.93 -0.02 4.71
CA LEU A 646 -47.54 0.47 3.46
C LEU A 646 -48.72 1.41 3.79
N ASN A 647 -48.56 2.71 3.58
CA ASN A 647 -49.64 3.70 3.79
C ASN A 647 -50.61 3.79 2.60
N ASN A 648 -50.15 3.42 1.39
CA ASN A 648 -50.94 3.53 0.17
C ASN A 648 -51.82 2.30 -0.05
N ILE A 649 -53.13 2.52 -0.27
CA ILE A 649 -54.12 1.45 -0.52
C ILE A 649 -53.76 0.65 -1.78
N GLU A 650 -53.21 1.32 -2.81
CA GLU A 650 -52.79 0.66 -4.05
C GLU A 650 -51.59 -0.27 -3.85
N GLN A 651 -50.62 0.13 -3.04
CA GLN A 651 -49.46 -0.71 -2.68
C GLN A 651 -49.90 -1.93 -1.86
N ARG A 652 -50.85 -1.76 -0.93
CA ARG A 652 -51.45 -2.89 -0.19
C ARG A 652 -52.18 -3.87 -1.11
N ARG A 653 -52.91 -3.36 -2.11
CA ARG A 653 -53.55 -4.22 -3.12
C ARG A 653 -52.53 -4.95 -4.00
N GLN A 654 -51.45 -4.29 -4.41
CA GLN A 654 -50.37 -4.94 -5.17
C GLN A 654 -49.68 -6.04 -4.35
N PHE A 655 -49.45 -5.79 -3.06
CA PHE A 655 -48.93 -6.79 -2.13
C PHE A 655 -49.86 -8.00 -2.03
N GLU A 656 -51.16 -7.79 -1.81
CA GLU A 656 -52.15 -8.88 -1.75
C GLU A 656 -52.22 -9.66 -3.08
N GLN A 657 -52.20 -8.96 -4.22
CA GLN A 657 -52.22 -9.57 -5.56
C GLN A 657 -51.01 -10.48 -5.82
N ALA A 658 -49.83 -10.15 -5.28
CA ALA A 658 -48.64 -10.98 -5.42
C ALA A 658 -48.83 -12.37 -4.80
N PHE A 659 -49.58 -12.47 -3.70
CA PHE A 659 -49.81 -13.73 -2.99
C PHE A 659 -51.12 -14.43 -3.38
N ILE A 660 -52.15 -13.69 -3.82
CA ILE A 660 -53.44 -14.27 -4.25
C ILE A 660 -53.24 -15.28 -5.38
N ASN A 661 -52.37 -14.96 -6.35
CA ASN A 661 -52.11 -15.84 -7.49
C ASN A 661 -51.47 -17.18 -7.09
N GLU A 662 -50.71 -17.23 -5.99
CA GLU A 662 -50.01 -18.42 -5.50
C GLU A 662 -50.68 -19.08 -4.27
N SER A 663 -51.65 -18.43 -3.68
CA SER A 663 -52.44 -18.94 -2.53
C SER A 663 -53.21 -20.21 -2.88
N ASN A 664 -53.54 -20.42 -4.15
CA ASN A 664 -54.23 -21.62 -4.64
C ASN A 664 -53.32 -22.85 -4.67
N THR A 665 -52.01 -22.66 -4.74
CA THR A 665 -51.03 -23.76 -4.80
C THR A 665 -50.51 -24.14 -3.42
N GLU A 666 -50.40 -23.20 -2.48
CA GLU A 666 -49.72 -23.41 -1.21
C GLU A 666 -50.43 -22.77 0.00
N LYS A 667 -50.60 -23.56 1.07
CA LYS A 667 -51.33 -23.15 2.29
C LYS A 667 -50.65 -22.00 3.04
N LEU A 668 -49.33 -21.87 2.96
CA LEU A 668 -48.55 -20.89 3.72
C LEU A 668 -48.81 -19.45 3.29
N TYR A 669 -49.07 -19.23 2.00
CA TYR A 669 -49.46 -17.91 1.50
C TYR A 669 -50.90 -17.56 1.88
N ALA A 670 -51.78 -18.56 2.01
CA ALA A 670 -53.14 -18.37 2.52
C ALA A 670 -53.14 -17.99 4.02
N ASP A 671 -52.25 -18.59 4.82
CA ASP A 671 -52.08 -18.25 6.24
C ASP A 671 -51.59 -16.80 6.43
N LEU A 672 -50.70 -16.32 5.56
CA LEU A 672 -50.27 -14.92 5.55
C LEU A 672 -51.43 -13.97 5.22
N LEU A 673 -52.21 -14.27 4.17
CA LEU A 673 -53.37 -13.46 3.81
C LEU A 673 -54.46 -13.45 4.89
N ALA A 674 -54.64 -14.57 5.62
CA ALA A 674 -55.54 -14.65 6.77
C ALA A 674 -55.04 -13.76 7.93
N HIS A 675 -53.75 -13.87 8.29
CA HIS A 675 -53.15 -13.05 9.34
C HIS A 675 -53.18 -11.55 9.04
N LEU A 676 -53.10 -11.15 7.77
CA LEU A 676 -53.23 -9.73 7.38
C LEU A 676 -54.66 -9.21 7.56
N ARG A 677 -55.68 -10.04 7.25
CA ARG A 677 -57.09 -9.69 7.47
C ARG A 677 -57.40 -9.46 8.95
N ASP A 678 -56.80 -10.24 9.84
CA ASP A 678 -56.94 -10.08 11.29
C ASP A 678 -56.30 -8.77 11.81
N THR A 679 -55.29 -8.24 11.11
CA THR A 679 -54.64 -6.96 11.47
C THR A 679 -55.35 -5.72 10.94
N ILE A 680 -56.30 -5.86 10.01
CA ILE A 680 -57.16 -4.74 9.55
C ILE A 680 -58.34 -4.53 10.51
N SER A 681 -58.65 -5.52 11.36
CA SER A 681 -59.56 -5.36 12.51
C SER A 681 -58.83 -4.89 13.77
N PRO A 682 -58.35 -3.64 13.79
CA PRO A 682 -58.70 -2.80 14.91
C PRO A 682 -59.03 -1.38 14.43
N LEU A 683 -60.32 -1.09 14.29
CA LEU A 683 -60.98 0.23 14.39
C LEU A 683 -62.44 0.03 13.92
N SER A 684 -63.21 -0.69 14.74
CA SER A 684 -64.65 -0.44 14.86
C SER A 684 -64.87 0.48 16.04
#